data_AF-A0ABD7CFH4-F1
#
_entry.id   AF-A0ABD7CFH4-F1
#
_cell.length_a   1.000
_cell.length_b   1.000
_cell.length_c   1.000
_cell.angle_alpha   90.00
_cell.angle_beta   90.00
_cell.angle_gamma   90.00
#
_symmetry.space_group_name_H-M   'P 1'
#
loop_
_entity.id
_entity.type
_entity.pdbx_description
1 polymer ?
#
loop_
_entity_poly.entity_id
_entity_poly.type
_entity_poly.pdbx_seq_one_letter_code
_entity_poly.pdbx_strand_id
1 'polypeptide(L)'
;MSNQKCKLAKEAYGGCKGENYEPFIPITEAMPETTGYSIILGIVMACLFAAANTYLGLKVGLTIAAGIPGAILATGILKGLFRRNNILEANMVASLAAMGESIAGGIIFTLPALILWKFELSITTIIIVTIIGGLMGTFFITPLRRFLIVEEHGELVYPESMAAAEVLVTGSQGGEGFKTVVSGLGVGGAYKFLSGGFKLWNEQASYVFKSYQGTMISVDTLASLLGVGFIVGTKASLLMFGGSVIAWFGLIPLIKYLGAGLAAPLFPSAKLIADMTAPEIWSSYIKYIGAGAVAMGGFISLAKSMPTIIKSFKQAMGGIGHGGKEDTSRINIEAPITWVLGAAVFGFALTWLFPMIRGGFIGGLLAVLFSFFFAVVSARMVGIIGASNNPVSGMTIATLLFVTTILKLTGVVGNEGLRKSILIGGVVCVAIAVAGGAAQSLKTTFIIGGTPKKVQIGMFIAIACSSGFAAIVVKMLHSAYGIGSADVSAPQASLMKMLVEGIMSAKLPWTLVLVGAAIAIFCELASIPILPVALGIYLPISLNSAILTGGILRVLVERKFKKDEERKSESVEKGVLLASGLVAGDALIGIVIAVFATLNINIAFDEKIMPTIANSNTVSFVIFILLGAWIYKFACSKKEVVCNKNKGANV
;
A
#
# COMPACT_ATOMS: atom_id res chain seq x y z
N MET A 1 -5.39 36.29 -26.23
CA MET A 1 -6.01 35.64 -25.05
C MET A 1 -4.91 34.97 -24.25
N SER A 2 -4.93 35.19 -22.94
CA SER A 2 -3.80 35.13 -22.00
C SER A 2 -3.19 33.74 -21.79
N ASN A 3 -1.89 33.59 -22.07
CA ASN A 3 -0.82 33.22 -21.12
C ASN A 3 -1.12 32.26 -19.94
N GLN A 4 -2.01 31.27 -20.07
CA GLN A 4 -2.26 30.31 -19.01
C GLN A 4 -1.16 29.24 -18.98
N LYS A 5 -0.48 29.15 -17.83
CA LYS A 5 0.41 28.03 -17.49
C LYS A 5 -0.34 26.71 -17.74
N CYS A 6 0.31 25.73 -18.38
CA CYS A 6 -0.18 24.37 -18.59
C CYS A 6 -0.30 23.62 -17.26
N LYS A 7 -1.27 24.03 -16.44
CA LYS A 7 -1.64 23.49 -15.14
C LYS A 7 -3.16 23.33 -15.13
N LEU A 8 -3.67 22.56 -14.19
CA LEU A 8 -5.12 22.52 -14.00
C LEU A 8 -5.66 23.93 -13.71
N ALA A 9 -6.86 24.20 -14.21
CA ALA A 9 -7.57 25.44 -13.93
C ALA A 9 -7.77 25.60 -12.41
N LYS A 10 -7.85 26.83 -11.90
CA LYS A 10 -8.00 27.05 -10.44
C LYS A 10 -9.28 26.40 -9.93
N GLU A 11 -10.30 26.41 -10.78
CA GLU A 11 -11.62 25.82 -10.61
C GLU A 11 -11.54 24.31 -10.32
N ALA A 12 -10.51 23.61 -10.82
CA ALA A 12 -10.30 22.19 -10.54
C ALA A 12 -9.97 21.91 -9.07
N TYR A 13 -9.40 22.90 -8.36
CA TYR A 13 -9.08 22.84 -6.94
C TYR A 13 -10.22 23.33 -6.04
N GLY A 14 -11.35 23.74 -6.63
CA GLY A 14 -12.53 24.26 -5.94
C GLY A 14 -12.92 25.67 -6.36
N GLY A 15 -13.92 26.24 -5.70
CA GLY A 15 -14.44 27.57 -6.00
C GLY A 15 -15.52 27.62 -7.08
N CYS A 16 -15.90 26.48 -7.65
CA CYS A 16 -17.07 26.31 -8.50
C CYS A 16 -17.87 25.08 -8.07
N LYS A 17 -19.20 25.09 -8.30
CA LYS A 17 -20.01 23.87 -8.17
C LYS A 17 -19.58 22.88 -9.25
N GLY A 18 -19.49 21.59 -8.94
CA GLY A 18 -19.00 20.61 -9.91
C GLY A 18 -19.86 20.45 -11.17
N GLU A 19 -21.15 20.78 -11.11
CA GLU A 19 -22.01 20.85 -12.30
C GLU A 19 -21.58 21.96 -13.28
N ASN A 20 -20.90 23.00 -12.78
CA ASN A 20 -20.41 24.13 -13.55
C ASN A 20 -18.90 24.00 -13.88
N TYR A 21 -18.26 22.91 -13.45
CA TYR A 21 -16.84 22.69 -13.71
C TYR A 21 -16.64 22.24 -15.16
N GLU A 22 -15.80 22.95 -15.90
CA GLU A 22 -15.38 22.55 -17.24
C GLU A 22 -14.12 21.67 -17.15
N PRO A 23 -14.18 20.38 -17.56
CA PRO A 23 -13.03 19.50 -17.49
C PRO A 23 -11.89 19.91 -18.42
N PHE A 24 -10.68 19.45 -18.12
CA PHE A 24 -9.50 19.79 -18.93
C PHE A 24 -9.66 19.46 -20.42
N ILE A 25 -10.23 18.29 -20.73
CA ILE A 25 -10.70 17.96 -22.08
C ILE A 25 -12.19 18.26 -22.16
N PRO A 26 -12.61 19.24 -22.99
CA PRO A 26 -14.01 19.57 -23.18
C PRO A 26 -14.84 18.35 -23.55
N ILE A 27 -16.07 18.30 -23.03
CA ILE A 27 -17.01 17.18 -23.23
C ILE A 27 -17.37 17.02 -24.72
N THR A 28 -17.27 18.11 -25.49
CA THR A 28 -17.51 18.18 -26.94
C THR A 28 -16.41 17.52 -27.78
N GLU A 29 -15.20 17.35 -27.24
CA GLU A 29 -14.07 16.81 -27.99
C GLU A 29 -14.03 15.27 -27.91
N ALA A 30 -14.20 14.57 -29.02
CA ALA A 30 -14.15 13.11 -29.05
C ALA A 30 -12.70 12.59 -29.10
N MET A 31 -12.19 12.10 -27.96
CA MET A 31 -10.90 11.41 -27.88
C MET A 31 -11.03 9.93 -27.50
N PRO A 32 -10.21 9.03 -28.07
CA PRO A 32 -10.16 7.62 -27.65
C PRO A 32 -9.78 7.48 -26.17
N GLU A 33 -10.39 6.52 -25.46
CA GLU A 33 -10.09 6.28 -24.02
C GLU A 33 -9.74 4.81 -23.77
N THR A 34 -10.56 3.90 -24.32
CA THR A 34 -10.45 2.44 -24.21
C THR A 34 -9.91 1.87 -25.51
N THR A 35 -8.63 2.05 -25.77
CA THR A 35 -7.96 1.43 -26.91
C THR A 35 -7.22 0.17 -26.46
N GLY A 36 -6.84 -0.69 -27.42
CA GLY A 36 -6.01 -1.86 -27.10
C GLY A 36 -4.73 -1.47 -26.36
N TYR A 37 -4.13 -0.33 -26.71
CA TYR A 37 -2.95 0.20 -26.04
C TYR A 37 -3.22 0.56 -24.57
N SER A 38 -4.28 1.33 -24.29
CA SER A 38 -4.57 1.77 -22.92
C SER A 38 -4.99 0.61 -22.01
N ILE A 39 -5.75 -0.36 -22.53
CA ILE A 39 -6.14 -1.55 -21.77
C ILE A 39 -4.95 -2.48 -21.52
N ILE A 40 -4.18 -2.85 -22.55
CA ILE A 40 -3.03 -3.77 -22.39
C ILE A 40 -1.98 -3.15 -21.48
N LEU A 41 -1.59 -1.89 -21.73
CA LEU A 41 -0.61 -1.20 -20.89
C LEU A 41 -1.13 -1.03 -19.46
N GLY A 42 -2.43 -0.71 -19.29
CA GLY A 42 -3.06 -0.61 -17.98
C GLY A 42 -3.05 -1.92 -17.21
N ILE A 43 -3.32 -3.06 -17.86
CA ILE A 43 -3.24 -4.39 -17.24
C ILE A 43 -1.80 -4.69 -16.81
N VAL A 44 -0.81 -4.42 -17.67
CA VAL A 44 0.61 -4.62 -17.35
C VAL A 44 1.00 -3.78 -16.14
N MET A 45 0.59 -2.51 -16.08
CA MET A 45 0.84 -1.65 -14.93
C MET A 45 0.10 -2.13 -13.67
N ALA A 46 -1.16 -2.58 -13.79
CA ALA A 46 -1.92 -3.14 -12.67
C ALA A 46 -1.22 -4.36 -12.07
N CYS A 47 -0.77 -5.30 -12.90
CA CYS A 47 -0.03 -6.48 -12.46
C CYS A 47 1.31 -6.10 -11.82
N LEU A 48 2.05 -5.16 -12.41
CA LEU A 48 3.32 -4.65 -11.90
C LEU A 48 3.15 -4.05 -10.49
N PHE A 49 2.20 -3.11 -10.33
CA PHE A 49 1.99 -2.44 -9.05
C PHE A 49 1.32 -3.35 -8.02
N ALA A 50 0.47 -4.31 -8.43
CA ALA A 50 -0.05 -5.33 -7.52
C ALA A 50 1.08 -6.20 -6.97
N ALA A 51 2.00 -6.64 -7.83
CA ALA A 51 3.13 -7.46 -7.44
C ALA A 51 4.09 -6.68 -6.52
N ALA A 52 4.46 -5.46 -6.90
CA ALA A 52 5.35 -4.60 -6.11
C ALA A 52 4.76 -4.28 -4.73
N ASN A 53 3.48 -3.90 -4.66
CA ASN A 53 2.81 -3.57 -3.40
C ASN A 53 2.54 -4.80 -2.53
N THR A 54 2.31 -5.98 -3.14
CA THR A 54 2.18 -7.22 -2.37
C THR A 54 3.51 -7.59 -1.74
N TYR A 55 4.61 -7.52 -2.50
CA TYR A 55 5.96 -7.78 -2.00
C TYR A 55 6.33 -6.83 -0.85
N LEU A 56 6.21 -5.53 -1.11
CA LEU A 56 6.58 -4.52 -0.13
C LEU A 56 5.68 -4.56 1.10
N GLY A 57 4.37 -4.68 0.86
CA GLY A 57 3.37 -4.68 1.91
C GLY A 57 3.50 -5.86 2.88
N LEU A 58 3.88 -7.04 2.39
CA LEU A 58 4.20 -8.18 3.25
C LEU A 58 5.52 -7.98 4.02
N LYS A 59 6.47 -7.22 3.47
CA LYS A 59 7.77 -7.00 4.10
C LYS A 59 7.74 -5.92 5.19
N VAL A 60 7.18 -4.74 4.87
CA VAL A 60 7.21 -3.56 5.75
C VAL A 60 5.83 -3.10 6.24
N GLY A 61 4.73 -3.70 5.76
CA GLY A 61 3.38 -3.33 6.18
C GLY A 61 2.83 -2.05 5.58
N LEU A 62 3.46 -1.53 4.52
CA LEU A 62 3.11 -0.29 3.83
C LEU A 62 2.95 -0.55 2.33
N THR A 63 2.01 0.15 1.70
CA THR A 63 1.83 0.21 0.24
C THR A 63 2.25 1.58 -0.28
N ILE A 64 2.51 1.68 -1.58
CA ILE A 64 2.89 2.91 -2.26
C ILE A 64 1.82 3.23 -3.30
N ALA A 65 1.44 4.52 -3.31
CA ALA A 65 0.53 5.09 -4.30
C ALA A 65 0.97 4.78 -5.74
N ALA A 66 0.15 4.04 -6.48
CA ALA A 66 0.43 3.62 -7.86
C ALA A 66 -0.16 4.57 -8.91
N GLY A 67 -1.17 5.38 -8.55
CA GLY A 67 -1.86 6.27 -9.50
C GLY A 67 -0.95 7.33 -10.13
N ILE A 68 -0.16 8.03 -9.32
CA ILE A 68 0.75 9.09 -9.80
C ILE A 68 1.89 8.52 -10.67
N PRO A 69 2.66 7.50 -10.21
CA PRO A 69 3.66 6.88 -11.07
C PRO A 69 3.04 6.23 -12.32
N GLY A 70 1.84 5.65 -12.18
CA GLY A 70 1.06 5.10 -13.29
C GLY A 70 0.76 6.15 -14.36
N ALA A 71 0.34 7.35 -13.97
CA ALA A 71 0.11 8.47 -14.90
C ALA A 71 1.39 8.92 -15.64
N ILE A 72 2.52 8.97 -14.94
CA ILE A 72 3.82 9.32 -15.55
C ILE A 72 4.26 8.26 -16.56
N LEU A 73 4.19 6.98 -16.16
CA LEU A 73 4.55 5.87 -17.03
C LEU A 73 3.61 5.78 -18.24
N ALA A 74 2.32 5.98 -18.03
CA ALA A 74 1.32 5.98 -19.08
C ALA A 74 1.61 7.06 -20.13
N THR A 75 1.74 8.31 -19.70
CA THR A 75 2.03 9.44 -20.61
C THR A 75 3.37 9.25 -21.33
N GLY A 76 4.40 8.79 -20.63
CA GLY A 76 5.73 8.55 -21.20
C GLY A 76 5.79 7.39 -22.20
N ILE A 77 5.17 6.24 -21.88
CA ILE A 77 5.18 5.05 -22.75
C ILE A 77 4.26 5.26 -23.97
N LEU A 78 3.05 5.79 -23.76
CA LEU A 78 2.12 6.07 -24.87
C LEU A 78 2.76 7.06 -25.85
N LYS A 79 3.34 8.15 -25.35
CA LYS A 79 3.97 9.17 -26.20
C LYS A 79 5.28 8.69 -26.81
N GLY A 80 6.13 8.01 -26.04
CA GLY A 80 7.47 7.62 -26.47
C GLY A 80 7.49 6.38 -27.37
N LEU A 81 6.87 5.29 -26.92
CA LEU A 81 6.90 4.00 -27.61
C LEU A 81 5.82 3.92 -28.68
N PHE A 82 4.60 4.37 -28.37
CA PHE A 82 3.45 4.23 -29.27
C PHE A 82 3.14 5.50 -30.07
N ARG A 83 3.87 6.61 -29.84
CA ARG A 83 3.65 7.92 -30.49
C ARG A 83 2.22 8.44 -30.34
N ARG A 84 1.54 8.07 -29.24
CA ARG A 84 0.18 8.50 -28.90
C ARG A 84 0.25 9.53 -27.77
N ASN A 85 -0.19 10.75 -28.05
CA ASN A 85 -0.27 11.81 -27.05
C ASN A 85 -1.72 12.03 -26.60
N ASN A 86 -2.32 11.02 -25.96
CA ASN A 86 -3.71 11.05 -25.53
C ASN A 86 -3.80 10.91 -24.01
N ILE A 87 -4.31 11.96 -23.36
CA ILE A 87 -4.42 12.05 -21.91
C ILE A 87 -5.49 11.09 -21.34
N LEU A 88 -6.57 10.82 -22.07
CA LEU A 88 -7.64 9.93 -21.60
C LEU A 88 -7.21 8.46 -21.65
N GLU A 89 -6.42 8.08 -22.66
CA GLU A 89 -5.73 6.77 -22.67
C GLU A 89 -4.76 6.64 -21.50
N ALA A 90 -3.99 7.70 -21.22
CA ALA A 90 -3.05 7.69 -20.11
C ALA A 90 -3.76 7.61 -18.74
N ASN A 91 -4.91 8.27 -18.60
CA ASN A 91 -5.75 8.16 -17.41
C ASN A 91 -6.32 6.76 -17.19
N MET A 92 -6.73 6.08 -18.27
CA MET A 92 -7.14 4.68 -18.18
C MET A 92 -6.00 3.83 -17.59
N VAL A 93 -4.79 3.93 -18.14
CA VAL A 93 -3.61 3.19 -17.64
C VAL A 93 -3.32 3.52 -16.17
N ALA A 94 -3.35 4.80 -15.80
CA ALA A 94 -3.13 5.23 -14.41
C ALA A 94 -4.18 4.68 -13.45
N SER A 95 -5.45 4.68 -13.85
CA SER A 95 -6.56 4.13 -13.08
C SER A 95 -6.42 2.63 -12.87
N LEU A 96 -6.00 1.89 -13.91
CA LEU A 96 -5.76 0.44 -13.80
C LEU A 96 -4.55 0.15 -12.91
N ALA A 97 -3.48 0.96 -12.98
CA ALA A 97 -2.33 0.86 -12.09
C ALA A 97 -2.73 1.01 -10.60
N ALA A 98 -3.60 1.98 -10.29
CA ALA A 98 -4.12 2.22 -8.94
C ALA A 98 -4.96 1.05 -8.40
N MET A 99 -5.61 0.27 -9.27
CA MET A 99 -6.31 -0.96 -8.85
C MET A 99 -5.33 -2.03 -8.35
N GLY A 100 -4.15 -2.12 -8.95
CA GLY A 100 -3.11 -3.05 -8.51
C GLY A 100 -2.67 -2.80 -7.06
N GLU A 101 -2.44 -1.54 -6.70
CA GLU A 101 -2.16 -1.13 -5.31
C GLU A 101 -3.32 -1.49 -4.37
N SER A 102 -4.54 -1.10 -4.76
CA SER A 102 -5.72 -1.23 -3.90
C SER A 102 -6.03 -2.69 -3.58
N ILE A 103 -5.89 -3.58 -4.56
CA ILE A 103 -6.02 -5.02 -4.38
C ILE A 103 -4.91 -5.57 -3.47
N ALA A 104 -3.65 -5.18 -3.73
CA ALA A 104 -2.54 -5.63 -2.93
C ALA A 104 -2.76 -5.27 -1.45
N GLY A 105 -3.17 -4.04 -1.16
CA GLY A 105 -3.53 -3.59 0.18
C GLY A 105 -4.58 -4.46 0.87
N GLY A 106 -5.67 -4.80 0.18
CA GLY A 106 -6.71 -5.68 0.70
C GLY A 106 -6.23 -7.12 0.99
N ILE A 107 -5.39 -7.66 0.11
CA ILE A 107 -4.82 -9.01 0.26
C ILE A 107 -3.88 -9.09 1.46
N ILE A 108 -2.86 -8.23 1.51
CA ILE A 108 -1.76 -8.33 2.48
C ILE A 108 -2.21 -8.07 3.93
N PHE A 109 -3.33 -7.37 4.13
CA PHE A 109 -3.84 -7.06 5.47
C PHE A 109 -4.48 -8.25 6.14
N THR A 110 -5.11 -9.16 5.41
CA THR A 110 -5.99 -10.18 6.00
C THR A 110 -5.58 -11.60 5.65
N LEU A 111 -5.41 -11.89 4.36
CA LEU A 111 -5.26 -13.27 3.88
C LEU A 111 -4.00 -13.99 4.38
N PRO A 112 -2.83 -13.33 4.52
CA PRO A 112 -1.64 -13.99 5.05
C PRO A 112 -1.80 -14.47 6.50
N ALA A 113 -2.81 -14.01 7.25
CA ALA A 113 -3.09 -14.53 8.59
C ALA A 113 -3.41 -16.04 8.57
N LEU A 114 -3.99 -16.55 7.47
CA LEU A 114 -4.18 -17.99 7.27
C LEU A 114 -2.84 -18.73 7.26
N ILE A 115 -1.84 -18.18 6.56
CA ILE A 115 -0.49 -18.74 6.53
C ILE A 115 0.16 -18.66 7.92
N LEU A 116 -0.03 -17.55 8.64
CA LEU A 116 0.48 -17.39 10.01
C LEU A 116 -0.17 -18.35 11.02
N TRP A 117 -1.35 -18.91 10.71
CA TRP A 117 -2.00 -20.01 11.44
C TRP A 117 -1.62 -21.40 10.93
N LYS A 118 -0.75 -21.48 9.92
CA LYS A 118 -0.39 -22.71 9.20
C LYS A 118 -1.59 -23.36 8.49
N PHE A 119 -2.61 -22.58 8.16
CA PHE A 119 -3.67 -23.02 7.26
C PHE A 119 -3.22 -22.87 5.81
N GLU A 120 -3.75 -23.74 4.94
CA GLU A 120 -3.48 -23.66 3.51
C GLU A 120 -4.18 -22.43 2.90
N LEU A 121 -3.39 -21.52 2.32
CA LEU A 121 -3.87 -20.41 1.52
C LEU A 121 -3.62 -20.70 0.04
N SER A 122 -4.63 -21.22 -0.65
CA SER A 122 -4.52 -21.49 -2.09
C SER A 122 -4.58 -20.21 -2.92
N ILE A 123 -3.89 -20.21 -4.07
CA ILE A 123 -3.92 -19.11 -5.05
C ILE A 123 -5.36 -18.78 -5.44
N THR A 124 -6.16 -19.82 -5.69
CA THR A 124 -7.57 -19.67 -6.06
C THR A 124 -8.37 -18.97 -4.97
N THR A 125 -8.10 -19.24 -3.68
CA THR A 125 -8.79 -18.54 -2.57
C THR A 125 -8.47 -17.05 -2.60
N ILE A 126 -7.20 -16.68 -2.80
CA ILE A 126 -6.78 -15.28 -2.89
C ILE A 126 -7.49 -14.60 -4.07
N ILE A 127 -7.46 -15.22 -5.26
CA ILE A 127 -8.09 -14.68 -6.47
C ILE A 127 -9.59 -14.44 -6.24
N ILE A 128 -10.31 -15.42 -5.70
CA ILE A 128 -11.76 -15.33 -5.54
C ILE A 128 -12.15 -14.29 -4.51
N VAL A 129 -11.50 -14.28 -3.34
CA VAL A 129 -11.74 -13.24 -2.32
C VAL A 129 -11.48 -11.85 -2.90
N THR A 130 -10.41 -11.72 -3.68
CA THR A 130 -10.02 -10.47 -4.32
C THR A 130 -11.03 -10.01 -5.37
N ILE A 131 -11.52 -10.93 -6.21
CA ILE A 131 -12.51 -10.62 -7.25
C ILE A 131 -13.83 -10.21 -6.60
N ILE A 132 -14.31 -10.96 -5.59
CA ILE A 132 -15.57 -10.63 -4.89
C ILE A 132 -15.46 -9.23 -4.27
N GLY A 133 -14.42 -9.01 -3.47
CA GLY A 133 -14.21 -7.72 -2.81
C GLY A 133 -14.02 -6.60 -3.82
N GLY A 134 -13.22 -6.81 -4.86
CA GLY A 134 -12.94 -5.80 -5.89
C GLY A 134 -14.17 -5.42 -6.72
N LEU A 135 -15.01 -6.39 -7.08
CA LEU A 135 -16.29 -6.14 -7.75
C LEU A 135 -17.20 -5.30 -6.86
N MET A 136 -17.41 -5.72 -5.61
CA MET A 136 -18.26 -5.02 -4.66
C MET A 136 -17.75 -3.60 -4.38
N GLY A 137 -16.45 -3.43 -4.14
CA GLY A 137 -15.84 -2.13 -3.90
C GLY A 137 -16.00 -1.15 -5.06
N THR A 138 -15.80 -1.62 -6.29
CA THR A 138 -15.95 -0.79 -7.49
C THR A 138 -17.42 -0.43 -7.73
N PHE A 139 -18.37 -1.37 -7.55
CA PHE A 139 -19.78 -1.12 -7.79
C PHE A 139 -20.46 -0.29 -6.70
N PHE A 140 -20.15 -0.52 -5.42
CA PHE A 140 -20.78 0.19 -4.29
C PHE A 140 -20.48 1.69 -4.25
N ILE A 141 -19.45 2.13 -4.99
CA ILE A 141 -19.16 3.54 -5.17
C ILE A 141 -20.08 4.22 -6.19
N THR A 142 -20.59 3.46 -7.16
CA THR A 142 -21.38 3.97 -8.28
C THR A 142 -22.56 4.83 -7.85
N PRO A 143 -23.45 4.41 -6.91
CA PRO A 143 -24.60 5.22 -6.53
C PRO A 143 -24.24 6.54 -5.82
N LEU A 144 -23.00 6.65 -5.33
CA LEU A 144 -22.53 7.79 -4.56
C LEU A 144 -21.58 8.67 -5.34
N ARG A 145 -21.18 8.25 -6.54
CA ARG A 145 -20.17 8.93 -7.33
C ARG A 145 -20.60 10.36 -7.63
N ARG A 146 -21.81 10.57 -8.15
CA ARG A 146 -22.35 11.91 -8.43
C ARG A 146 -22.27 12.82 -7.21
N PHE A 147 -22.79 12.36 -6.07
CA PHE A 147 -22.75 13.13 -4.82
C PHE A 147 -21.31 13.45 -4.39
N LEU A 148 -20.44 12.44 -4.27
CA LEU A 148 -19.09 12.60 -3.71
C LEU A 148 -18.08 13.27 -4.64
N ILE A 149 -18.27 13.19 -5.96
CA ILE A 149 -17.29 13.68 -6.95
C ILE A 149 -17.77 14.96 -7.63
N VAL A 150 -19.06 15.04 -7.95
CA VAL A 150 -19.64 16.16 -8.72
C VAL A 150 -20.26 17.19 -7.78
N GLU A 151 -21.20 16.78 -6.93
CA GLU A 151 -21.92 17.73 -6.06
C GLU A 151 -21.01 18.31 -4.97
N GLU A 152 -20.22 17.47 -4.31
CA GLU A 152 -19.24 17.87 -3.30
C GLU A 152 -17.90 18.33 -3.92
N HIS A 153 -17.88 18.70 -5.21
CA HIS A 153 -16.68 19.27 -5.83
C HIS A 153 -16.34 20.61 -5.17
N GLY A 154 -15.09 20.73 -4.69
CA GLY A 154 -14.62 21.89 -3.93
C GLY A 154 -14.65 21.69 -2.42
N GLU A 155 -15.49 20.78 -1.91
CA GLU A 155 -15.41 20.32 -0.51
C GLU A 155 -14.47 19.11 -0.37
N LEU A 156 -14.59 18.15 -1.30
CA LEU A 156 -13.72 16.97 -1.36
C LEU A 156 -12.62 17.18 -2.40
N VAL A 157 -11.38 17.27 -1.91
CA VAL A 157 -10.20 17.60 -2.71
C VAL A 157 -9.69 16.41 -3.52
N TYR A 158 -9.70 15.20 -2.94
CA TYR A 158 -9.06 14.00 -3.49
C TYR A 158 -7.59 14.27 -3.88
N PRO A 159 -6.71 14.51 -2.89
CA PRO A 159 -5.38 15.08 -3.12
C PRO A 159 -4.51 14.25 -4.08
N GLU A 160 -4.58 12.93 -4.01
CA GLU A 160 -3.84 12.04 -4.92
C GLU A 160 -4.40 12.05 -6.35
N SER A 161 -5.72 12.19 -6.50
CA SER A 161 -6.35 12.37 -7.81
C SER A 161 -5.92 13.66 -8.48
N MET A 162 -5.86 14.74 -7.70
CA MET A 162 -5.42 16.04 -8.21
C MET A 162 -3.96 15.99 -8.62
N ALA A 163 -3.10 15.34 -7.83
CA ALA A 163 -1.70 15.13 -8.20
C ALA A 163 -1.56 14.28 -9.47
N ALA A 164 -2.34 13.19 -9.61
CA ALA A 164 -2.34 12.37 -10.82
C ALA A 164 -2.86 13.14 -12.03
N ALA A 165 -3.92 13.95 -11.88
CA ALA A 165 -4.45 14.79 -12.94
C ALA A 165 -3.45 15.87 -13.39
N GLU A 166 -2.77 16.53 -12.45
CA GLU A 166 -1.73 17.52 -12.75
C GLU A 166 -0.57 16.86 -13.54
N VAL A 167 -0.19 15.64 -13.17
CA VAL A 167 0.80 14.83 -13.91
C VAL A 167 0.32 14.47 -15.30
N LEU A 168 -0.94 14.06 -15.47
CA LEU A 168 -1.49 13.73 -16.78
C LEU A 168 -1.49 14.96 -17.71
N VAL A 169 -1.85 16.12 -17.18
CA VAL A 169 -1.85 17.40 -17.91
C VAL A 169 -0.44 17.83 -18.28
N THR A 170 0.49 17.84 -17.33
CA THR A 170 1.88 18.30 -17.53
C THR A 170 2.74 17.29 -18.30
N GLY A 171 2.51 15.99 -18.10
CA GLY A 171 3.23 14.88 -18.75
C GLY A 171 2.97 14.79 -20.25
N SER A 172 1.83 15.31 -20.73
CA SER A 172 1.55 15.45 -22.16
C SER A 172 2.57 16.34 -22.90
N GLN A 173 3.33 17.18 -22.19
CA GLN A 173 4.28 18.13 -22.77
C GLN A 173 5.76 17.85 -22.48
N GLY A 174 6.13 17.05 -21.46
CA GLY A 174 7.54 16.85 -21.07
C GLY A 174 7.86 15.46 -20.50
N GLY A 175 8.94 14.84 -21.00
CA GLY A 175 9.37 13.48 -20.62
C GLY A 175 10.31 13.40 -19.40
N GLU A 176 10.47 14.46 -18.59
CA GLU A 176 11.40 14.45 -17.46
C GLU A 176 10.91 13.58 -16.29
N GLY A 177 9.62 13.66 -15.95
CA GLY A 177 9.01 12.77 -14.95
C GLY A 177 9.16 11.30 -15.36
N PHE A 178 8.92 11.00 -16.65
CA PHE A 178 9.11 9.66 -17.20
C PHE A 178 10.55 9.17 -17.06
N LYS A 179 11.54 9.99 -17.46
CA LYS A 179 12.97 9.67 -17.28
C LYS A 179 13.31 9.41 -15.81
N THR A 180 12.73 10.19 -14.90
CA THR A 180 12.95 10.05 -13.45
C THR A 180 12.43 8.69 -12.94
N VAL A 181 11.19 8.34 -13.24
CA VAL A 181 10.60 7.06 -12.80
C VAL A 181 11.34 5.87 -13.43
N VAL A 182 11.63 5.92 -14.74
CA VAL A 182 12.38 4.87 -15.44
C VAL A 182 13.81 4.75 -14.90
N SER A 183 14.48 5.86 -14.57
CA SER A 183 15.81 5.80 -13.94
C SER A 183 15.76 5.16 -12.56
N GLY A 184 14.72 5.44 -11.77
CA GLY A 184 14.50 4.78 -10.49
C GLY A 184 14.30 3.27 -10.68
N LEU A 185 13.42 2.89 -11.61
CA LEU A 185 13.11 1.49 -11.92
C LEU A 185 14.35 0.72 -12.40
N GLY A 186 15.12 1.30 -13.31
CA GLY A 186 16.35 0.70 -13.81
C GLY A 186 17.42 0.54 -12.72
N VAL A 187 17.67 1.58 -11.93
CA VAL A 187 18.68 1.52 -10.86
C VAL A 187 18.25 0.60 -9.73
N GLY A 188 16.97 0.61 -9.34
CA GLY A 188 16.44 -0.27 -8.29
C GLY A 188 16.48 -1.73 -8.72
N GLY A 189 16.10 -2.01 -9.96
CA GLY A 189 16.18 -3.34 -10.54
C GLY A 189 17.63 -3.83 -10.67
N ALA A 190 18.53 -3.00 -11.20
CA ALA A 190 19.95 -3.33 -11.32
C ALA A 190 20.58 -3.58 -9.94
N TYR A 191 20.31 -2.70 -8.97
CA TYR A 191 20.78 -2.86 -7.60
C TYR A 191 20.35 -4.21 -7.03
N LYS A 192 19.05 -4.54 -7.13
CA LYS A 192 18.50 -5.81 -6.62
C LYS A 192 19.04 -7.02 -7.38
N PHE A 193 19.26 -6.91 -8.68
CA PHE A 193 19.83 -7.98 -9.49
C PHE A 193 21.26 -8.30 -9.05
N LEU A 194 22.06 -7.26 -8.80
CA LEU A 194 23.44 -7.39 -8.36
C LEU A 194 23.54 -7.88 -6.91
N SER A 195 22.68 -7.39 -6.01
CA SER A 195 22.68 -7.75 -4.58
C SER A 195 22.03 -9.09 -4.30
N GLY A 196 20.82 -9.34 -4.83
CA GLY A 196 20.03 -10.53 -4.53
C GLY A 196 20.18 -11.65 -5.56
N GLY A 197 20.38 -11.30 -6.83
CA GLY A 197 20.53 -12.27 -7.92
C GLY A 197 21.96 -12.80 -8.00
N PHE A 198 22.90 -11.93 -8.34
CA PHE A 198 24.33 -12.26 -8.43
C PHE A 198 25.03 -12.38 -7.07
N LYS A 199 24.41 -11.91 -5.98
CA LYS A 199 24.97 -11.94 -4.63
C LYS A 199 26.37 -11.30 -4.52
N LEU A 200 26.58 -10.18 -5.24
CA LEU A 200 27.86 -9.47 -5.21
C LEU A 200 28.17 -8.84 -3.84
N TRP A 201 27.15 -8.53 -3.04
CA TRP A 201 27.25 -8.09 -1.65
C TRP A 201 26.04 -8.56 -0.85
N ASN A 202 26.20 -8.67 0.47
CA ASN A 202 25.13 -9.06 1.38
C ASN A 202 24.06 -7.97 1.44
N GLU A 203 22.78 -8.35 1.40
CA GLU A 203 21.67 -7.41 1.51
C GLU A 203 21.42 -6.91 2.94
N GLN A 204 22.16 -7.42 3.92
CA GLN A 204 22.08 -6.99 5.31
C GLN A 204 23.47 -6.70 5.88
N ALA A 205 23.61 -5.55 6.54
CA ALA A 205 24.78 -5.20 7.33
C ALA A 205 24.43 -5.24 8.82
N SER A 206 25.06 -6.14 9.59
CA SER A 206 24.71 -6.38 11.00
C SER A 206 25.92 -6.26 11.93
N TYR A 207 25.77 -5.50 13.02
CA TYR A 207 26.81 -5.28 14.03
C TYR A 207 26.27 -5.64 15.42
N VAL A 208 26.89 -6.62 16.08
CA VAL A 208 26.46 -7.15 17.38
C VAL A 208 27.31 -6.58 18.51
N PHE A 209 26.66 -6.02 19.53
CA PHE A 209 27.26 -5.49 20.74
C PHE A 209 27.24 -6.55 21.86
N LYS A 210 28.35 -7.30 21.99
CA LYS A 210 28.48 -8.33 23.05
C LYS A 210 28.34 -7.75 24.46
N SER A 211 28.86 -6.55 24.71
CA SER A 211 28.86 -5.90 26.03
C SER A 211 27.47 -5.49 26.53
N TYR A 212 26.46 -5.41 25.66
CA TYR A 212 25.10 -5.01 26.01
C TYR A 212 24.11 -6.14 25.70
N GLN A 213 24.26 -7.25 26.43
CA GLN A 213 23.38 -8.43 26.37
C GLN A 213 23.27 -9.12 24.98
N GLY A 214 24.23 -8.87 24.08
CA GLY A 214 24.22 -9.40 22.71
C GLY A 214 23.19 -8.73 21.80
N THR A 215 22.81 -7.49 22.12
CA THR A 215 22.02 -6.62 21.22
C THR A 215 22.77 -6.30 19.94
N MET A 216 22.06 -5.82 18.93
CA MET A 216 22.64 -5.54 17.62
C MET A 216 21.98 -4.35 16.95
N ILE A 217 22.74 -3.69 16.07
CA ILE A 217 22.22 -2.77 15.07
C ILE A 217 22.42 -3.38 13.70
N SER A 218 21.39 -3.31 12.87
CA SER A 218 21.43 -3.85 11.53
C SER A 218 20.77 -2.89 10.56
N VAL A 219 21.13 -2.98 9.29
CA VAL A 219 20.53 -2.23 8.19
C VAL A 219 20.34 -3.17 7.01
N ASP A 220 19.10 -3.28 6.52
CA ASP A 220 18.82 -3.98 5.26
C ASP A 220 19.12 -3.02 4.10
N THR A 221 20.19 -3.33 3.37
CA THR A 221 20.76 -2.49 2.31
C THR A 221 20.00 -2.63 1.00
N LEU A 222 18.67 -2.50 1.05
CA LEU A 222 17.78 -2.65 -0.09
C LEU A 222 17.38 -1.30 -0.69
N ALA A 223 17.41 -1.23 -2.02
CA ALA A 223 17.02 -0.01 -2.74
C ALA A 223 15.56 0.38 -2.45
N SER A 224 14.66 -0.61 -2.35
CA SER A 224 13.26 -0.37 -1.98
C SER A 224 13.10 0.29 -0.61
N LEU A 225 13.82 -0.15 0.42
CA LEU A 225 13.65 0.41 1.78
C LEU A 225 14.15 1.85 1.87
N LEU A 226 15.22 2.17 1.15
CA LEU A 226 15.70 3.55 1.01
C LEU A 226 14.66 4.44 0.32
N GLY A 227 14.04 3.93 -0.75
CA GLY A 227 12.95 4.61 -1.45
C GLY A 227 11.72 4.81 -0.55
N VAL A 228 11.28 3.78 0.15
CA VAL A 228 10.17 3.86 1.13
C VAL A 228 10.43 4.91 2.19
N GLY A 229 11.65 4.94 2.75
CA GLY A 229 12.05 5.97 3.71
C GLY A 229 11.91 7.39 3.18
N PHE A 230 12.31 7.61 1.92
CA PHE A 230 12.16 8.91 1.26
C PHE A 230 10.67 9.28 1.06
N ILE A 231 9.84 8.33 0.62
CA ILE A 231 8.40 8.52 0.35
C ILE A 231 7.63 8.82 1.64
N VAL A 232 7.79 7.96 2.66
CA VAL A 232 7.08 8.04 3.94
C VAL A 232 7.57 9.25 4.76
N GLY A 233 8.83 9.64 4.59
CA GLY A 233 9.39 10.84 5.16
C GLY A 233 9.82 10.69 6.62
N THR A 234 10.34 11.79 7.15
CA THR A 234 11.27 11.77 8.29
C THR A 234 10.60 11.54 9.61
N LYS A 235 9.42 12.13 9.81
CA LYS A 235 8.65 11.97 11.04
C LYS A 235 8.26 10.51 11.25
N ALA A 236 7.70 9.85 10.23
CA ALA A 236 7.29 8.47 10.32
C ALA A 236 8.50 7.51 10.41
N SER A 237 9.55 7.72 9.60
CA SER A 237 10.75 6.88 9.66
C SER A 237 11.49 6.97 11.00
N LEU A 238 11.53 8.16 11.62
CA LEU A 238 12.15 8.37 12.93
C LEU A 238 11.36 7.69 14.05
N LEU A 239 10.02 7.74 13.99
CA LEU A 239 9.16 7.06 14.95
C LEU A 239 9.25 5.54 14.84
N MET A 240 9.32 5.00 13.61
CA MET A 240 9.57 3.58 13.37
C MET A 240 10.91 3.14 13.95
N PHE A 241 11.98 3.89 13.68
CA PHE A 241 13.27 3.58 14.28
C PHE A 241 13.27 3.74 15.81
N GLY A 242 12.59 4.75 16.35
CA GLY A 242 12.40 4.93 17.79
C GLY A 242 11.74 3.74 18.46
N GLY A 243 10.71 3.16 17.82
CA GLY A 243 10.10 1.91 18.27
C GLY A 243 11.09 0.74 18.28
N SER A 244 11.96 0.64 17.26
CA SER A 244 13.03 -0.36 17.25
C SER A 244 14.06 -0.14 18.34
N VAL A 245 14.38 1.10 18.68
CA VAL A 245 15.28 1.40 19.81
C VAL A 245 14.66 0.91 21.12
N ILE A 246 13.37 1.17 21.34
CA ILE A 246 12.64 0.66 22.52
C ILE A 246 12.69 -0.87 22.57
N ALA A 247 12.40 -1.54 21.46
CA ALA A 247 12.44 -2.99 21.36
C ALA A 247 13.83 -3.57 21.60
N TRP A 248 14.82 -3.13 20.82
CA TRP A 248 16.12 -3.79 20.71
C TRP A 248 17.11 -3.35 21.78
N PHE A 249 17.05 -2.10 22.24
CA PHE A 249 17.96 -1.56 23.26
C PHE A 249 17.31 -1.41 24.64
N GLY A 250 15.97 -1.46 24.72
CA GLY A 250 15.23 -1.47 25.98
C GLY A 250 14.73 -2.85 26.36
N LEU A 251 13.74 -3.37 25.62
CA LEU A 251 12.99 -4.56 26.00
C LEU A 251 13.81 -5.86 25.89
N ILE A 252 14.61 -6.05 24.84
CA ILE A 252 15.43 -7.27 24.70
C ILE A 252 16.45 -7.42 25.85
N PRO A 253 17.30 -6.42 26.16
CA PRO A 253 18.18 -6.49 27.32
C PRO A 253 17.43 -6.72 28.63
N LEU A 254 16.28 -6.07 28.82
CA LEU A 254 15.47 -6.22 30.02
C LEU A 254 14.94 -7.65 30.18
N ILE A 255 14.37 -8.23 29.12
CA ILE A 255 13.89 -9.62 29.12
C ILE A 255 15.04 -10.57 29.40
N LYS A 256 16.20 -10.36 28.79
CA LYS A 256 17.37 -11.21 28.99
C LYS A 256 17.92 -11.12 30.41
N TYR A 257 17.99 -9.91 30.97
CA TYR A 257 18.42 -9.68 32.34
C TYR A 257 17.48 -10.33 33.37
N LEU A 258 16.16 -10.10 33.24
CA LEU A 258 15.16 -10.68 34.14
C LEU A 258 15.01 -12.20 33.98
N GLY A 259 15.18 -12.71 32.75
CA GLY A 259 15.01 -14.11 32.41
C GLY A 259 16.25 -14.98 32.58
N ALA A 260 17.43 -14.40 32.85
CA ALA A 260 18.68 -15.14 32.97
C ALA A 260 18.68 -16.19 34.10
N GLY A 261 17.90 -15.96 35.17
CA GLY A 261 17.80 -16.87 36.31
C GLY A 261 16.66 -17.90 36.22
N LEU A 262 15.89 -17.92 35.14
CA LEU A 262 14.76 -18.84 35.01
C LEU A 262 15.23 -20.25 34.63
N ALA A 263 14.89 -21.23 35.47
CA ALA A 263 15.20 -22.65 35.24
C ALA A 263 14.21 -23.35 34.29
N ALA A 264 13.11 -22.69 33.94
CA ALA A 264 12.07 -23.22 33.05
C ALA A 264 11.79 -22.25 31.88
N PRO A 265 11.46 -22.76 30.68
CA PRO A 265 11.08 -21.91 29.56
C PRO A 265 9.84 -21.06 29.87
N LEU A 266 9.87 -19.78 29.48
CA LEU A 266 8.74 -18.88 29.62
C LEU A 266 7.92 -18.89 28.32
N PHE A 267 6.64 -19.23 28.41
CA PHE A 267 5.70 -19.14 27.28
C PHE A 267 5.78 -17.75 26.61
N PRO A 268 5.82 -17.67 25.26
CA PRO A 268 5.51 -18.71 24.27
C PRO A 268 6.71 -19.52 23.76
N SER A 269 7.92 -19.27 24.27
CA SER A 269 9.12 -20.02 23.87
C SER A 269 9.23 -21.34 24.63
N ALA A 270 9.76 -22.38 23.96
CA ALA A 270 10.18 -23.63 24.59
C ALA A 270 11.67 -23.63 25.00
N LYS A 271 12.42 -22.58 24.63
CA LYS A 271 13.85 -22.41 24.96
C LYS A 271 14.00 -21.49 26.18
N LEU A 272 15.03 -21.73 27.01
CA LEU A 272 15.39 -20.88 28.14
C LEU A 272 15.89 -19.51 27.65
N ILE A 273 15.49 -18.43 28.34
CA ILE A 273 15.84 -17.06 27.95
C ILE A 273 17.36 -16.82 27.98
N ALA A 274 18.07 -17.44 28.93
CA ALA A 274 19.53 -17.33 29.04
C ALA A 274 20.26 -17.77 27.76
N ASP A 275 19.74 -18.79 27.07
CA ASP A 275 20.33 -19.37 25.86
C ASP A 275 19.85 -18.69 24.57
N MET A 276 18.96 -17.70 24.69
CA MET A 276 18.38 -17.02 23.53
C MET A 276 19.26 -15.87 23.05
N THR A 277 19.39 -15.80 21.73
CA THR A 277 19.96 -14.64 21.02
C THR A 277 18.96 -13.49 20.96
N ALA A 278 19.42 -12.26 20.70
CA ALA A 278 18.53 -11.11 20.56
C ALA A 278 17.44 -11.31 19.47
N PRO A 279 17.76 -11.85 18.28
CA PRO A 279 16.73 -12.18 17.28
C PRO A 279 15.70 -13.22 17.75
N GLU A 280 16.13 -14.24 18.51
CA GLU A 280 15.21 -15.24 19.08
C GLU A 280 14.25 -14.59 20.09
N ILE A 281 14.76 -13.75 21.01
CA ILE A 281 13.93 -12.99 21.96
C ILE A 281 12.96 -12.07 21.21
N TRP A 282 13.45 -11.39 20.17
CA TRP A 282 12.60 -10.54 19.34
C TRP A 282 11.45 -11.34 18.71
N SER A 283 11.77 -12.48 18.09
CA SER A 283 10.78 -13.32 17.41
C SER A 283 9.76 -13.96 18.35
N SER A 284 10.17 -14.35 19.56
CA SER A 284 9.33 -15.09 20.51
C SER A 284 8.55 -14.19 21.46
N TYR A 285 9.07 -13.01 21.82
CA TYR A 285 8.43 -12.14 22.82
C TYR A 285 8.09 -10.76 22.26
N ILE A 286 9.06 -10.07 21.67
CA ILE A 286 8.87 -8.68 21.21
C ILE A 286 7.83 -8.60 20.10
N LYS A 287 7.76 -9.59 19.18
CA LYS A 287 6.70 -9.63 18.16
C LYS A 287 5.29 -9.61 18.76
N TYR A 288 5.06 -10.23 19.91
CA TYR A 288 3.76 -10.18 20.59
C TYR A 288 3.50 -8.82 21.25
N ILE A 289 4.52 -8.21 21.86
CA ILE A 289 4.44 -6.84 22.39
C ILE A 289 4.16 -5.84 21.27
N GLY A 290 4.93 -5.90 20.18
CA GLY A 290 4.74 -5.08 18.99
C GLY A 290 3.35 -5.30 18.38
N ALA A 291 2.89 -6.55 18.24
CA ALA A 291 1.56 -6.83 17.71
C ALA A 291 0.44 -6.32 18.63
N GLY A 292 0.61 -6.38 19.96
CA GLY A 292 -0.31 -5.76 20.91
C GLY A 292 -0.34 -4.23 20.80
N ALA A 293 0.82 -3.60 20.61
CA ALA A 293 0.92 -2.16 20.37
C ALA A 293 0.26 -1.76 19.03
N VAL A 294 0.47 -2.56 17.97
CA VAL A 294 -0.16 -2.35 16.66
C VAL A 294 -1.67 -2.53 16.77
N ALA A 295 -2.13 -3.52 17.52
CA ALA A 295 -3.56 -3.77 17.77
C ALA A 295 -4.22 -2.63 18.49
N MET A 296 -3.65 -2.19 19.61
CA MET A 296 -4.18 -1.04 20.34
C MET A 296 -4.12 0.24 19.51
N GLY A 297 -3.04 0.45 18.75
CA GLY A 297 -2.94 1.55 17.78
C GLY A 297 -4.05 1.51 16.72
N GLY A 298 -4.42 0.32 16.25
CA GLY A 298 -5.56 0.10 15.35
C GLY A 298 -6.90 0.46 16.00
N PHE A 299 -7.13 0.06 17.25
CA PHE A 299 -8.33 0.45 18.01
C PHE A 299 -8.41 1.95 18.25
N ILE A 300 -7.30 2.59 18.65
CA ILE A 300 -7.23 4.04 18.86
C ILE A 300 -7.49 4.77 17.54
N SER A 301 -6.89 4.31 16.45
CA SER A 301 -7.13 4.87 15.11
C SER A 301 -8.60 4.73 14.72
N LEU A 302 -9.22 3.57 14.94
CA LEU A 302 -10.64 3.36 14.69
C LEU A 302 -11.50 4.31 15.54
N ALA A 303 -11.22 4.41 16.84
CA ALA A 303 -11.96 5.29 17.75
C ALA A 303 -11.87 6.77 17.31
N LYS A 304 -10.68 7.23 16.91
CA LYS A 304 -10.46 8.59 16.39
C LYS A 304 -11.14 8.82 15.04
N SER A 305 -11.14 7.82 14.16
CA SER A 305 -11.80 7.92 12.86
C SER A 305 -13.31 7.75 12.96
N MET A 306 -13.84 7.16 14.03
CA MET A 306 -15.26 6.84 14.18
C MET A 306 -16.21 8.03 13.94
N PRO A 307 -15.98 9.24 14.50
CA PRO A 307 -16.85 10.39 14.24
C PRO A 307 -16.86 10.77 12.75
N THR A 308 -15.70 10.74 12.11
CA THR A 308 -15.54 11.04 10.69
C THR A 308 -16.18 9.98 9.81
N ILE A 309 -16.05 8.69 10.19
CA ILE A 309 -16.69 7.55 9.54
C ILE A 309 -18.23 7.71 9.59
N ILE A 310 -18.80 7.95 10.77
CA ILE A 310 -20.25 8.12 10.96
C ILE A 310 -20.76 9.34 10.20
N LYS A 311 -20.07 10.49 10.31
CA LYS A 311 -20.44 11.71 9.58
C LYS A 311 -20.40 11.47 8.07
N SER A 312 -19.37 10.79 7.58
CA SER A 312 -19.21 10.49 6.15
C SER A 312 -20.27 9.55 5.63
N PHE A 313 -20.61 8.51 6.39
CA PHE A 313 -21.70 7.63 6.05
C PHE A 313 -23.03 8.39 6.02
N LYS A 314 -23.35 9.18 7.06
CA LYS A 314 -24.59 9.97 7.11
C LYS A 314 -24.71 10.94 5.93
N GLN A 315 -23.62 11.63 5.57
CA GLN A 315 -23.61 12.56 4.44
C GLN A 315 -23.75 11.83 3.11
N ALA A 316 -23.02 10.73 2.90
CA ALA A 316 -23.14 9.94 1.68
C ALA A 316 -24.53 9.31 1.51
N MET A 317 -25.13 8.80 2.59
CA MET A 317 -26.50 8.28 2.58
C MET A 317 -27.54 9.37 2.30
N GLY A 318 -27.27 10.62 2.68
CA GLY A 318 -28.12 11.77 2.32
C GLY A 318 -28.16 12.05 0.81
N GLY A 319 -27.12 11.66 0.07
CA GLY A 319 -27.06 11.78 -1.39
C GLY A 319 -27.78 10.67 -2.16
N ILE A 320 -28.10 9.53 -1.51
CA ILE A 320 -28.81 8.42 -2.17
C ILE A 320 -30.25 8.84 -2.45
N GLY A 321 -30.64 8.85 -3.74
CA GLY A 321 -31.98 9.24 -4.18
C GLY A 321 -32.07 10.67 -4.73
N HIS A 322 -30.99 11.47 -4.66
CA HIS A 322 -30.91 12.75 -5.37
C HIS A 322 -30.61 12.51 -6.86
N GLY A 323 -31.64 12.09 -7.61
CA GLY A 323 -31.60 12.00 -9.06
C GLY A 323 -31.66 13.40 -9.67
N GLY A 324 -30.52 14.07 -9.83
CA GLY A 324 -30.47 15.28 -10.65
C GLY A 324 -30.82 14.97 -12.11
N LYS A 325 -31.26 15.99 -12.86
CA LYS A 325 -31.67 15.91 -14.28
C LYS A 325 -30.79 14.94 -15.08
N GLU A 326 -31.42 14.18 -16.00
CA GLU A 326 -30.73 13.33 -16.98
C GLU A 326 -29.71 14.16 -17.76
N ASP A 327 -28.48 14.18 -17.28
CA ASP A 327 -27.34 14.73 -17.99
C ASP A 327 -26.67 13.59 -18.75
N THR A 328 -26.75 13.66 -20.07
CA THR A 328 -26.19 12.66 -20.99
C THR A 328 -24.70 12.89 -21.28
N SER A 329 -24.07 13.86 -20.61
CA SER A 329 -22.65 14.14 -20.76
C SER A 329 -21.79 12.93 -20.37
N ARG A 330 -20.70 12.70 -21.11
CA ARG A 330 -19.84 11.52 -20.93
C ARG A 330 -19.28 11.40 -19.51
N ILE A 331 -19.10 12.53 -18.82
CA ILE A 331 -18.56 12.61 -17.45
C ILE A 331 -19.58 12.15 -16.40
N ASN A 332 -20.86 12.04 -16.77
CA ASN A 332 -21.97 11.63 -15.90
C ASN A 332 -22.60 10.29 -16.32
N ILE A 333 -22.04 9.59 -17.32
CA ILE A 333 -22.46 8.23 -17.67
C ILE A 333 -21.93 7.26 -16.62
N GLU A 334 -22.85 6.72 -15.83
CA GLU A 334 -22.57 5.77 -14.74
C GLU A 334 -23.05 4.34 -15.07
N ALA A 335 -22.60 3.37 -14.27
CA ALA A 335 -23.13 2.02 -14.37
C ALA A 335 -24.57 1.98 -13.81
N PRO A 336 -25.51 1.27 -14.46
CA PRO A 336 -26.88 1.19 -13.95
C PRO A 336 -26.92 0.57 -12.54
N ILE A 337 -27.82 1.08 -11.69
CA ILE A 337 -27.97 0.62 -10.29
C ILE A 337 -28.27 -0.89 -10.19
N THR A 338 -28.86 -1.48 -11.24
CA THR A 338 -29.10 -2.93 -11.34
C THR A 338 -27.81 -3.74 -11.26
N TRP A 339 -26.68 -3.23 -11.78
CA TRP A 339 -25.38 -3.89 -11.65
C TRP A 339 -24.82 -3.81 -10.24
N VAL A 340 -25.15 -2.75 -9.49
CA VAL A 340 -24.77 -2.61 -8.07
C VAL A 340 -25.50 -3.64 -7.22
N LEU A 341 -26.81 -3.79 -7.44
CA LEU A 341 -27.61 -4.86 -6.81
C LEU A 341 -27.12 -6.24 -7.24
N GLY A 342 -26.81 -6.43 -8.53
CA GLY A 342 -26.22 -7.64 -9.06
C GLY A 342 -24.91 -8.01 -8.38
N ALA A 343 -24.01 -7.04 -8.17
CA ALA A 343 -22.76 -7.25 -7.45
C ALA A 343 -22.97 -7.60 -5.97
N ALA A 344 -23.97 -7.00 -5.30
CA ALA A 344 -24.33 -7.37 -3.94
C ALA A 344 -24.83 -8.82 -3.85
N VAL A 345 -25.77 -9.20 -4.70
CA VAL A 345 -26.32 -10.56 -4.75
C VAL A 345 -25.24 -11.58 -5.12
N PHE A 346 -24.39 -11.26 -6.10
CA PHE A 346 -23.30 -12.12 -6.53
C PHE A 346 -22.24 -12.27 -5.43
N GLY A 347 -21.85 -11.18 -4.79
CA GLY A 347 -20.90 -11.20 -3.67
C GLY A 347 -21.42 -11.96 -2.46
N PHE A 348 -22.71 -11.82 -2.16
CA PHE A 348 -23.41 -12.64 -1.16
C PHE A 348 -23.34 -14.13 -1.52
N ALA A 349 -23.78 -14.50 -2.72
CA ALA A 349 -23.86 -15.88 -3.16
C ALA A 349 -22.49 -16.55 -3.17
N LEU A 350 -21.45 -15.88 -3.67
CA LEU A 350 -20.09 -16.41 -3.66
C LEU A 350 -19.51 -16.50 -2.25
N THR A 351 -19.71 -15.52 -1.39
CA THR A 351 -19.22 -15.60 0.00
C THR A 351 -19.90 -16.74 0.77
N TRP A 352 -21.19 -16.96 0.51
CA TRP A 352 -21.98 -18.01 1.16
C TRP A 352 -21.63 -19.40 0.62
N LEU A 353 -21.78 -19.62 -0.69
CA LEU A 353 -21.80 -20.95 -1.30
C LEU A 353 -20.41 -21.42 -1.73
N PHE A 354 -19.46 -20.50 -1.94
CA PHE A 354 -18.19 -20.90 -2.55
C PHE A 354 -17.35 -21.74 -1.56
N PRO A 355 -16.94 -22.98 -1.93
CA PRO A 355 -16.37 -23.96 -0.99
C PRO A 355 -15.07 -23.54 -0.30
N MET A 356 -14.37 -22.54 -0.83
CA MET A 356 -13.12 -22.05 -0.25
C MET A 356 -13.31 -20.97 0.82
N ILE A 357 -14.40 -20.19 0.73
CA ILE A 357 -14.73 -19.15 1.72
C ILE A 357 -15.59 -19.75 2.83
N ARG A 358 -16.59 -20.56 2.45
CA ARG A 358 -17.57 -21.17 3.37
C ARG A 358 -18.13 -20.17 4.37
N GLY A 359 -18.39 -18.92 3.96
CA GLY A 359 -18.81 -17.86 4.88
C GLY A 359 -20.13 -18.18 5.59
N GLY A 360 -20.94 -19.09 5.01
CA GLY A 360 -22.28 -19.37 5.49
C GLY A 360 -23.23 -18.22 5.15
N PHE A 361 -24.52 -18.43 5.36
CA PHE A 361 -25.54 -17.44 5.04
C PHE A 361 -25.28 -16.11 5.78
N ILE A 362 -25.02 -16.20 7.08
CA ILE A 362 -24.72 -15.06 7.95
C ILE A 362 -23.45 -14.35 7.49
N GLY A 363 -22.37 -15.10 7.21
CA GLY A 363 -21.11 -14.50 6.76
C GLY A 363 -21.23 -13.81 5.40
N GLY A 364 -22.01 -14.37 4.47
CA GLY A 364 -22.32 -13.72 3.20
C GLY A 364 -23.08 -12.40 3.37
N LEU A 365 -24.09 -12.39 4.25
CA LEU A 365 -24.86 -11.18 4.54
C LEU A 365 -23.98 -10.09 5.17
N LEU A 366 -23.15 -10.47 6.14
CA LEU A 366 -22.22 -9.55 6.78
C LEU A 366 -21.16 -9.02 5.79
N ALA A 367 -20.67 -9.86 4.87
CA ALA A 367 -19.73 -9.42 3.84
C ALA A 367 -20.33 -8.31 2.97
N VAL A 368 -21.57 -8.47 2.50
CA VAL A 368 -22.26 -7.44 1.71
C VAL A 368 -22.50 -6.18 2.53
N LEU A 369 -23.07 -6.33 3.72
CA LEU A 369 -23.40 -5.21 4.60
C LEU A 369 -22.17 -4.35 4.91
N PHE A 370 -21.08 -4.96 5.38
CA PHE A 370 -19.88 -4.24 5.75
C PHE A 370 -19.09 -3.73 4.55
N SER A 371 -19.06 -4.47 3.44
CA SER A 371 -18.43 -3.98 2.21
C SER A 371 -19.16 -2.75 1.68
N PHE A 372 -20.50 -2.74 1.68
CA PHE A 372 -21.26 -1.56 1.28
C PHE A 372 -20.96 -0.40 2.23
N PHE A 373 -21.21 -0.58 3.53
CA PHE A 373 -21.03 0.45 4.55
C PHE A 373 -19.64 1.08 4.50
N PHE A 374 -18.58 0.28 4.47
CA PHE A 374 -17.22 0.80 4.49
C PHE A 374 -16.68 1.20 3.11
N ALA A 375 -17.22 0.70 1.99
CA ALA A 375 -16.91 1.25 0.67
C ALA A 375 -17.34 2.73 0.57
N VAL A 376 -18.53 3.05 1.07
CA VAL A 376 -19.05 4.43 1.16
C VAL A 376 -18.11 5.32 1.96
N VAL A 377 -17.72 4.86 3.15
CA VAL A 377 -16.84 5.59 4.06
C VAL A 377 -15.47 5.79 3.42
N SER A 378 -14.90 4.73 2.84
CA SER A 378 -13.61 4.73 2.16
C SER A 378 -13.57 5.76 1.03
N ALA A 379 -14.58 5.75 0.15
CA ALA A 379 -14.71 6.67 -0.98
C ALA A 379 -14.66 8.14 -0.57
N ARG A 380 -15.27 8.48 0.58
CA ARG A 380 -15.24 9.84 1.11
C ARG A 380 -13.93 10.17 1.83
N MET A 381 -13.39 9.24 2.61
CA MET A 381 -12.11 9.43 3.33
C MET A 381 -10.98 9.74 2.38
N VAL A 382 -10.89 9.02 1.27
CA VAL A 382 -9.87 9.29 0.25
C VAL A 382 -10.01 10.71 -0.36
N GLY A 383 -11.24 11.26 -0.38
CA GLY A 383 -11.51 12.64 -0.79
C GLY A 383 -11.00 13.70 0.18
N ILE A 384 -10.91 13.38 1.48
CA ILE A 384 -10.43 14.32 2.50
C ILE A 384 -8.92 14.20 2.69
N ILE A 385 -8.40 12.98 2.81
CA ILE A 385 -7.02 12.72 3.29
C ILE A 385 -6.13 11.92 2.32
N GLY A 386 -6.65 11.46 1.18
CA GLY A 386 -5.92 10.63 0.21
C GLY A 386 -6.10 9.12 0.44
N ALA A 387 -5.73 8.28 -0.54
CA ALA A 387 -5.84 6.82 -0.40
C ALA A 387 -4.77 6.24 0.53
N SER A 388 -3.56 6.82 0.52
CA SER A 388 -2.44 6.39 1.37
C SER A 388 -2.70 6.57 2.86
N ASN A 389 -3.55 7.55 3.24
CA ASN A 389 -3.93 7.83 4.62
C ASN A 389 -5.32 7.27 4.98
N ASN A 390 -5.99 6.60 4.04
CA ASN A 390 -7.31 6.03 4.26
C ASN A 390 -7.22 4.96 5.38
N PRO A 391 -8.06 5.02 6.43
CA PRO A 391 -8.02 4.06 7.54
C PRO A 391 -8.62 2.68 7.15
N VAL A 392 -8.15 2.08 6.06
CA VAL A 392 -8.56 0.75 5.57
C VAL A 392 -8.36 -0.30 6.66
N SER A 393 -7.24 -0.24 7.36
CA SER A 393 -6.96 -1.12 8.50
C SER A 393 -7.99 -0.93 9.61
N GLY A 394 -8.29 0.30 10.03
CA GLY A 394 -9.30 0.61 11.06
C GLY A 394 -10.70 0.09 10.70
N MET A 395 -11.14 0.31 9.46
CA MET A 395 -12.42 -0.20 8.97
C MET A 395 -12.45 -1.74 8.93
N THR A 396 -11.34 -2.37 8.52
CA THR A 396 -11.20 -3.83 8.50
C THR A 396 -11.21 -4.42 9.91
N ILE A 397 -10.56 -3.75 10.88
CA ILE A 397 -10.59 -4.14 12.30
C ILE A 397 -12.02 -4.13 12.81
N ALA A 398 -12.76 -3.03 12.58
CA ALA A 398 -14.17 -2.96 12.97
C ALA A 398 -14.97 -4.13 12.38
N THR A 399 -14.84 -4.39 11.08
CA THR A 399 -15.48 -5.54 10.44
C THR A 399 -15.12 -6.85 11.11
N LEU A 400 -13.83 -7.14 11.32
CA LEU A 400 -13.39 -8.40 11.92
C LEU A 400 -13.90 -8.57 13.34
N LEU A 401 -13.98 -7.51 14.15
CA LEU A 401 -14.54 -7.58 15.49
C LEU A 401 -16.01 -7.98 15.46
N PHE A 402 -16.83 -7.34 14.63
CA PHE A 402 -18.25 -7.66 14.52
C PHE A 402 -18.48 -9.04 13.90
N VAL A 403 -17.85 -9.33 12.76
CA VAL A 403 -17.99 -10.61 12.06
C VAL A 403 -17.56 -11.76 12.95
N THR A 404 -16.39 -11.67 13.59
CA THR A 404 -15.88 -12.73 14.46
C THR A 404 -16.76 -12.92 15.69
N THR A 405 -17.25 -11.84 16.30
CA THR A 405 -18.16 -11.93 17.46
C THR A 405 -19.47 -12.59 17.07
N ILE A 406 -20.11 -12.18 15.96
CA ILE A 406 -21.37 -12.77 15.50
C ILE A 406 -21.20 -14.24 15.15
N LEU A 407 -20.14 -14.59 14.41
CA LEU A 407 -19.86 -16.00 14.08
C LEU A 407 -19.67 -16.86 15.34
N LYS A 408 -18.92 -16.35 16.33
CA LYS A 408 -18.75 -17.03 17.61
C LYS A 408 -20.07 -17.24 18.33
N LEU A 409 -20.94 -16.22 18.38
CA LEU A 409 -22.28 -16.30 18.98
C LEU A 409 -23.19 -17.30 18.27
N THR A 410 -23.02 -17.48 16.96
CA THR A 410 -23.76 -18.47 16.16
C THR A 410 -23.20 -19.90 16.26
N GLY A 411 -22.22 -20.14 17.15
CA GLY A 411 -21.61 -21.45 17.37
C GLY A 411 -20.46 -21.79 16.43
N VAL A 412 -20.07 -20.89 15.51
CA VAL A 412 -18.94 -21.09 14.60
C VAL A 412 -17.64 -20.73 15.33
N VAL A 413 -16.98 -21.74 15.90
CA VAL A 413 -15.78 -21.58 16.73
C VAL A 413 -14.59 -22.41 16.21
N GLY A 414 -13.45 -22.31 16.88
CA GLY A 414 -12.24 -23.07 16.54
C GLY A 414 -11.65 -22.68 15.18
N ASN A 415 -10.95 -23.62 14.53
CA ASN A 415 -10.26 -23.39 13.26
C ASN A 415 -11.22 -22.95 12.14
N GLU A 416 -12.46 -23.45 12.16
CA GLU A 416 -13.49 -23.05 11.21
C GLU A 416 -13.89 -21.58 11.43
N GLY A 417 -14.10 -21.16 12.68
CA GLY A 417 -14.35 -19.76 13.03
C GLY A 417 -13.21 -18.83 12.60
N LEU A 418 -11.96 -19.19 12.89
CA LEU A 418 -10.77 -18.43 12.47
C LEU A 418 -10.74 -18.22 10.95
N ARG A 419 -10.93 -19.32 10.19
CA ARG A 419 -10.88 -19.29 8.72
C ARG A 419 -12.04 -18.48 8.12
N LYS A 420 -13.27 -18.67 8.60
CA LYS A 420 -14.43 -17.92 8.06
C LYS A 420 -14.32 -16.43 8.37
N SER A 421 -13.98 -16.07 9.61
CA SER A 421 -13.82 -14.67 10.02
C SER A 421 -12.83 -13.93 9.14
N ILE A 422 -11.64 -14.50 8.91
CA ILE A 422 -10.61 -13.81 8.14
C ILE A 422 -10.92 -13.75 6.65
N LEU A 423 -11.58 -14.76 6.08
CA LEU A 423 -11.95 -14.75 4.65
C LEU A 423 -13.09 -13.77 4.37
N ILE A 424 -14.10 -13.71 5.24
CA ILE A 424 -15.16 -12.68 5.16
C ILE A 424 -14.56 -11.29 5.36
N GLY A 425 -13.71 -11.12 6.39
CA GLY A 425 -13.00 -9.88 6.62
C GLY A 425 -12.08 -9.50 5.46
N GLY A 426 -11.49 -10.47 4.76
CA GLY A 426 -10.67 -10.26 3.57
C GLY A 426 -11.47 -9.77 2.38
N VAL A 427 -12.66 -10.33 2.12
CA VAL A 427 -13.59 -9.82 1.09
C VAL A 427 -13.90 -8.35 1.36
N VAL A 428 -14.27 -8.03 2.60
CA VAL A 428 -14.60 -6.67 3.01
C VAL A 428 -13.38 -5.75 2.90
N CYS A 429 -12.20 -6.21 3.35
CA CYS A 429 -10.96 -5.44 3.30
C CYS A 429 -10.59 -5.05 1.86
N VAL A 430 -10.68 -6.01 0.92
CA VAL A 430 -10.46 -5.73 -0.50
C VAL A 430 -11.51 -4.76 -1.03
N ALA A 431 -12.79 -4.92 -0.68
CA ALA A 431 -13.84 -3.99 -1.09
C ALA A 431 -13.59 -2.55 -0.62
N ILE A 432 -13.15 -2.38 0.62
CA ILE A 432 -12.80 -1.09 1.21
C ILE A 432 -11.63 -0.43 0.45
N ALA A 433 -10.55 -1.19 0.24
CA ALA A 433 -9.36 -0.69 -0.43
C ALA A 433 -9.65 -0.32 -1.89
N VAL A 434 -10.32 -1.21 -2.63
CA VAL A 434 -10.70 -1.00 -4.04
C VAL A 434 -11.69 0.16 -4.19
N ALA A 435 -12.67 0.31 -3.29
CA ALA A 435 -13.55 1.48 -3.30
C ALA A 435 -12.75 2.79 -3.17
N GLY A 436 -11.79 2.85 -2.24
CA GLY A 436 -10.93 4.03 -2.08
C GLY A 436 -10.15 4.35 -3.36
N GLY A 437 -9.48 3.35 -3.94
CA GLY A 437 -8.74 3.53 -5.20
C GLY A 437 -9.64 3.88 -6.40
N ALA A 438 -10.84 3.31 -6.45
CA ALA A 438 -11.80 3.58 -7.51
C ALA A 438 -12.31 5.02 -7.42
N ALA A 439 -12.62 5.51 -6.22
CA ALA A 439 -13.00 6.91 -6.00
C ALA A 439 -11.93 7.89 -6.49
N GLN A 440 -10.66 7.65 -6.14
CA GLN A 440 -9.55 8.49 -6.61
C GLN A 440 -9.45 8.47 -8.15
N SER A 441 -9.47 7.28 -8.74
CA SER A 441 -9.36 7.14 -10.19
C SER A 441 -10.54 7.80 -10.92
N LEU A 442 -11.75 7.67 -10.39
CA LEU A 442 -12.96 8.31 -10.93
C LEU A 442 -12.94 9.83 -10.76
N LYS A 443 -12.34 10.35 -9.68
CA LYS A 443 -12.16 11.80 -9.51
C LYS A 443 -11.14 12.33 -10.50
N THR A 444 -10.00 11.66 -10.69
CA THR A 444 -9.02 11.99 -11.73
C THR A 444 -9.69 12.04 -13.10
N THR A 445 -10.52 11.03 -13.40
CA THR A 445 -11.31 10.93 -14.63
C THR A 445 -12.28 12.10 -14.80
N PHE A 446 -12.95 12.53 -13.74
CA PHE A 446 -13.84 13.71 -13.75
C PHE A 446 -13.06 15.00 -14.06
N ILE A 447 -11.92 15.21 -13.40
CA ILE A 447 -11.09 16.43 -13.56
C ILE A 447 -10.56 16.57 -14.99
N ILE A 448 -10.09 15.47 -15.59
CA ILE A 448 -9.56 15.52 -16.95
C ILE A 448 -10.65 15.48 -18.04
N GLY A 449 -11.87 15.04 -17.70
CA GLY A 449 -12.99 14.93 -18.62
C GLY A 449 -13.17 13.57 -19.30
N GLY A 450 -12.74 12.46 -18.71
CA GLY A 450 -12.96 11.11 -19.23
C GLY A 450 -14.34 10.51 -18.89
N THR A 451 -14.64 9.32 -19.42
CA THR A 451 -15.90 8.60 -19.21
C THR A 451 -15.78 7.62 -18.03
N PRO A 452 -16.51 7.83 -16.91
CA PRO A 452 -16.43 6.99 -15.71
C PRO A 452 -16.71 5.51 -15.98
N LYS A 453 -17.79 5.22 -16.71
CA LYS A 453 -18.19 3.86 -17.08
C LYS A 453 -17.09 3.09 -17.80
N LYS A 454 -16.36 3.75 -18.72
CA LYS A 454 -15.26 3.12 -19.46
C LYS A 454 -14.09 2.78 -18.53
N VAL A 455 -13.74 3.70 -17.64
CA VAL A 455 -12.68 3.50 -16.65
C VAL A 455 -13.04 2.36 -15.68
N GLN A 456 -14.29 2.28 -15.21
CA GLN A 456 -14.74 1.17 -14.37
C GLN A 456 -14.63 -0.19 -15.09
N ILE A 457 -15.00 -0.28 -16.37
CA ILE A 457 -14.81 -1.51 -17.15
C ILE A 457 -13.33 -1.92 -17.15
N GLY A 458 -12.43 -0.98 -17.39
CA GLY A 458 -11.00 -1.22 -17.32
C GLY A 458 -10.53 -1.65 -15.92
N MET A 459 -11.07 -1.07 -14.85
CA MET A 459 -10.78 -1.47 -13.47
C MET A 459 -11.17 -2.92 -13.20
N PHE A 460 -12.34 -3.37 -13.67
CA PHE A 460 -12.77 -4.76 -13.52
C PHE A 460 -11.82 -5.74 -14.21
N ILE A 461 -11.34 -5.39 -15.41
CA ILE A 461 -10.35 -6.18 -16.14
C ILE A 461 -9.02 -6.21 -15.37
N ALA A 462 -8.56 -5.06 -14.88
CA ALA A 462 -7.35 -4.99 -14.07
C ALA A 462 -7.48 -5.81 -12.77
N ILE A 463 -8.64 -5.78 -12.11
CA ILE A 463 -8.90 -6.59 -10.91
C ILE A 463 -8.80 -8.08 -11.23
N ALA A 464 -9.44 -8.53 -12.31
CA ALA A 464 -9.40 -9.91 -12.75
C ALA A 464 -7.96 -10.37 -13.05
N CYS A 465 -7.18 -9.58 -13.81
CA CYS A 465 -5.82 -9.95 -14.19
C CYS A 465 -4.81 -9.84 -13.03
N SER A 466 -4.82 -8.73 -12.28
CA SER A 466 -3.80 -8.44 -11.26
C SER A 466 -3.98 -9.25 -9.97
N SER A 467 -5.21 -9.72 -9.68
CA SER A 467 -5.47 -10.62 -8.53
C SER A 467 -4.64 -11.91 -8.61
N GLY A 468 -4.47 -12.48 -9.81
CA GLY A 468 -3.64 -13.65 -10.03
C GLY A 468 -2.15 -13.38 -9.74
N PHE A 469 -1.65 -12.24 -10.20
CA PHE A 469 -0.26 -11.83 -9.93
C PHE A 469 0.00 -11.62 -8.44
N ALA A 470 -0.88 -10.91 -7.75
CA ALA A 470 -0.78 -10.74 -6.30
C ALA A 470 -0.81 -12.10 -5.57
N ALA A 471 -1.71 -13.01 -5.96
CA ALA A 471 -1.79 -14.35 -5.39
C ALA A 471 -0.51 -15.17 -5.60
N ILE A 472 0.08 -15.11 -6.80
CA ILE A 472 1.36 -15.76 -7.10
C ILE A 472 2.46 -15.18 -6.20
N VAL A 473 2.54 -13.86 -6.05
CA VAL A 473 3.56 -13.21 -5.20
C VAL A 473 3.42 -13.64 -3.74
N VAL A 474 2.20 -13.68 -3.18
CA VAL A 474 1.97 -14.18 -1.81
C VAL A 474 2.50 -15.60 -1.65
N LYS A 475 2.11 -16.52 -2.55
CA LYS A 475 2.52 -17.94 -2.47
C LYS A 475 4.04 -18.06 -2.61
N MET A 476 4.60 -17.40 -3.62
CA MET A 476 6.03 -17.43 -3.92
C MET A 476 6.85 -16.94 -2.72
N LEU A 477 6.49 -15.80 -2.10
CA LEU A 477 7.20 -15.30 -0.93
C LEU A 477 7.07 -16.22 0.27
N HIS A 478 5.92 -16.85 0.46
CA HIS A 478 5.78 -17.86 1.50
C HIS A 478 6.68 -19.07 1.25
N SER A 479 6.79 -19.55 0.00
CA SER A 479 7.64 -20.69 -0.35
C SER A 479 9.14 -20.36 -0.26
N ALA A 480 9.55 -19.15 -0.65
CA ALA A 480 10.95 -18.75 -0.67
C ALA A 480 11.49 -18.30 0.70
N TYR A 481 10.69 -17.57 1.49
CA TYR A 481 11.16 -16.90 2.72
C TYR A 481 10.32 -17.19 3.96
N GLY A 482 9.13 -17.78 3.81
CA GLY A 482 8.19 -18.01 4.90
C GLY A 482 7.56 -16.73 5.45
N ILE A 483 6.30 -16.45 5.09
CA ILE A 483 5.53 -15.35 5.70
C ILE A 483 5.47 -15.52 7.24
N GLY A 484 5.81 -14.46 7.96
CA GLY A 484 6.00 -14.41 9.41
C GLY A 484 7.46 -14.47 9.86
N SER A 485 8.41 -14.71 8.95
CA SER A 485 9.86 -14.70 9.22
C SER A 485 10.42 -13.29 9.44
N ALA A 486 11.74 -13.16 9.59
CA ALA A 486 12.40 -11.85 9.63
C ALA A 486 12.34 -11.16 8.25
N ASP A 487 12.48 -11.92 7.17
CA ASP A 487 12.52 -11.40 5.79
C ASP A 487 11.15 -10.94 5.29
N VAL A 488 10.07 -11.63 5.74
CA VAL A 488 8.69 -11.31 5.37
C VAL A 488 7.81 -11.30 6.63
N SER A 489 7.86 -10.21 7.38
CA SER A 489 7.24 -10.13 8.72
C SER A 489 5.71 -10.10 8.72
N ALA A 490 5.07 -9.59 7.66
CA ALA A 490 3.62 -9.48 7.51
C ALA A 490 2.89 -8.84 8.71
N PRO A 491 3.25 -7.59 9.09
CA PRO A 491 2.72 -6.94 10.30
C PRO A 491 1.20 -6.75 10.27
N GLN A 492 0.64 -6.40 9.11
CA GLN A 492 -0.81 -6.14 8.96
C GLN A 492 -1.62 -7.43 9.12
N ALA A 493 -1.18 -8.52 8.49
CA ALA A 493 -1.78 -9.84 8.68
C ALA A 493 -1.66 -10.34 10.13
N SER A 494 -0.54 -10.06 10.79
CA SER A 494 -0.33 -10.42 12.20
C SER A 494 -1.27 -9.69 13.14
N LEU A 495 -1.55 -8.41 12.87
CA LEU A 495 -2.57 -7.64 13.56
C LEU A 495 -3.94 -8.31 13.43
N MET A 496 -4.36 -8.62 12.20
CA MET A 496 -5.68 -9.24 11.96
C MET A 496 -5.78 -10.64 12.58
N LYS A 497 -4.68 -11.42 12.52
CA LYS A 497 -4.55 -12.71 13.22
C LYS A 497 -4.83 -12.55 14.72
N MET A 498 -4.13 -11.62 15.38
CA MET A 498 -4.24 -11.42 16.83
C MET A 498 -5.66 -11.02 17.24
N LEU A 499 -6.33 -10.16 16.47
CA LEU A 499 -7.70 -9.75 16.75
C LEU A 499 -8.68 -10.93 16.72
N VAL A 500 -8.60 -11.74 15.68
CA VAL A 500 -9.49 -12.91 15.51
C VAL A 500 -9.16 -13.97 16.56
N GLU A 501 -7.89 -14.25 16.85
CA GLU A 501 -7.45 -15.16 17.92
C GLU A 501 -7.93 -14.71 19.30
N GLY A 502 -7.84 -13.41 19.59
CA GLY A 502 -8.26 -12.84 20.86
C GLY A 502 -9.74 -13.08 21.14
N ILE A 503 -10.59 -12.90 20.11
CA ILE A 503 -12.03 -13.17 20.23
C ILE A 503 -12.33 -14.67 20.26
N MET A 504 -11.71 -15.47 19.39
CA MET A 504 -12.08 -16.88 19.20
C MET A 504 -11.47 -17.82 20.24
N SER A 505 -10.20 -17.65 20.57
CA SER A 505 -9.41 -18.66 21.29
C SER A 505 -9.05 -18.27 22.73
N ALA A 506 -8.96 -16.97 23.04
CA ALA A 506 -8.48 -16.45 24.33
C ALA A 506 -7.09 -16.95 24.80
N LYS A 507 -6.32 -17.63 23.93
CA LYS A 507 -5.03 -18.28 24.26
C LYS A 507 -3.79 -17.45 23.90
N LEU A 508 -3.95 -16.14 23.73
CA LEU A 508 -2.81 -15.25 23.46
C LEU A 508 -1.91 -15.10 24.69
N PRO A 509 -0.60 -14.82 24.53
CA PRO A 509 0.25 -14.38 25.63
C PRO A 509 -0.17 -12.96 26.06
N TRP A 510 -1.29 -12.87 26.77
CA TRP A 510 -1.98 -11.62 27.09
C TRP A 510 -1.10 -10.63 27.83
N THR A 511 -0.20 -11.09 28.70
CA THR A 511 0.76 -10.21 29.38
C THR A 511 1.60 -9.41 28.37
N LEU A 512 2.14 -10.06 27.33
CA LEU A 512 2.94 -9.39 26.31
C LEU A 512 2.08 -8.44 25.46
N VAL A 513 0.89 -8.90 25.07
CA VAL A 513 -0.05 -8.10 24.28
C VAL A 513 -0.48 -6.83 25.04
N LEU A 514 -0.79 -6.96 26.34
CA LEU A 514 -1.19 -5.85 27.20
C LEU A 514 -0.04 -4.88 27.48
N VAL A 515 1.21 -5.36 27.60
CA VAL A 515 2.39 -4.48 27.66
C VAL A 515 2.48 -3.64 26.37
N GLY A 516 2.28 -4.27 25.22
CA GLY A 516 2.19 -3.56 23.93
C GLY A 516 1.09 -2.52 23.91
N ALA A 517 -0.12 -2.89 24.36
CA ALA A 517 -1.26 -1.98 24.44
C ALA A 517 -1.01 -0.81 25.39
N ALA A 518 -0.33 -1.03 26.52
CA ALA A 518 0.05 0.03 27.45
C ALA A 518 1.04 1.02 26.83
N ILE A 519 2.05 0.53 26.08
CA ILE A 519 2.95 1.39 25.29
C ILE A 519 2.15 2.23 24.30
N ALA A 520 1.16 1.62 23.63
CA ALA A 520 0.31 2.33 22.68
C ALA A 520 -0.53 3.44 23.31
N ILE A 521 -1.13 3.17 24.46
CA ILE A 521 -1.88 4.17 25.23
C ILE A 521 -0.94 5.29 25.69
N PHE A 522 0.27 4.96 26.17
CA PHE A 522 1.25 5.96 26.56
C PHE A 522 1.64 6.88 25.40
N CYS A 523 1.98 6.32 24.24
CA CYS A 523 2.29 7.12 23.04
C CYS A 523 1.14 8.04 22.66
N GLU A 524 -0.10 7.54 22.73
CA GLU A 524 -1.30 8.30 22.44
C GLU A 524 -1.49 9.47 23.43
N LEU A 525 -1.34 9.23 24.74
CA LEU A 525 -1.37 10.28 25.76
C LEU A 525 -0.26 11.32 25.57
N ALA A 526 0.90 10.89 25.08
CA ALA A 526 2.02 11.75 24.72
C ALA A 526 1.86 12.46 23.35
N SER A 527 0.71 12.32 22.66
CA SER A 527 0.47 12.86 21.31
C SER A 527 1.50 12.38 20.26
N ILE A 528 2.08 11.20 20.47
CA ILE A 528 3.01 10.55 19.55
C ILE A 528 2.21 9.64 18.61
N PRO A 529 2.38 9.74 17.27
CA PRO A 529 1.72 8.81 16.34
C PRO A 529 2.09 7.35 16.63
N ILE A 530 1.11 6.57 17.12
CA ILE A 530 1.34 5.22 17.62
C ILE A 530 1.67 4.21 16.51
N LEU A 531 0.99 4.24 15.36
CA LEU A 531 1.17 3.21 14.33
C LEU A 531 2.63 3.08 13.85
N PRO A 532 3.36 4.17 13.52
CA PRO A 532 4.79 4.09 13.21
C PRO A 532 5.63 3.50 14.35
N VAL A 533 5.40 3.91 15.60
CA VAL A 533 6.14 3.40 16.77
C VAL A 533 5.89 1.90 16.97
N ALA A 534 4.63 1.48 16.88
CA ALA A 534 4.23 0.09 17.04
C ALA A 534 4.82 -0.82 15.94
N LEU A 535 4.81 -0.38 14.68
CA LEU A 535 5.52 -1.04 13.59
C LEU A 535 7.03 -1.10 13.85
N GLY A 536 7.58 -0.05 14.44
CA GLY A 536 8.97 0.03 14.90
C GLY A 536 9.35 -1.05 15.92
N ILE A 537 8.49 -1.29 16.90
CA ILE A 537 8.67 -2.35 17.92
C ILE A 537 8.54 -3.73 17.27
N TYR A 538 7.57 -3.88 16.36
CA TYR A 538 7.23 -5.16 15.74
C TYR A 538 8.25 -5.64 14.71
N LEU A 539 8.71 -4.74 13.81
CA LEU A 539 9.58 -5.09 12.69
C LEU A 539 11.05 -5.26 13.12
N PRO A 540 11.87 -6.00 12.35
CA PRO A 540 13.31 -6.04 12.55
C PRO A 540 13.93 -4.63 12.53
N ILE A 541 14.95 -4.41 13.37
CA ILE A 541 15.70 -3.15 13.37
C ILE A 541 16.38 -2.88 12.03
N SER A 542 16.73 -3.93 11.27
CA SER A 542 17.33 -3.83 9.94
C SER A 542 16.45 -3.08 8.94
N LEU A 543 15.16 -3.39 8.91
CA LEU A 543 14.19 -2.73 8.04
C LEU A 543 14.00 -1.26 8.46
N ASN A 544 13.80 -1.01 9.75
CA ASN A 544 13.52 0.33 10.25
C ASN A 544 14.72 1.28 10.12
N SER A 545 15.95 0.77 10.27
CA SER A 545 17.18 1.55 10.04
C SER A 545 17.36 1.93 8.58
N ALA A 546 17.03 1.04 7.65
CA ALA A 546 17.07 1.32 6.22
C ALA A 546 16.03 2.39 5.82
N ILE A 547 14.81 2.27 6.34
CA ILE A 547 13.74 3.27 6.15
C ILE A 547 14.15 4.62 6.76
N LEU A 548 14.76 4.64 7.95
CA LEU A 548 15.30 5.87 8.55
C LEU A 548 16.33 6.55 7.64
N THR A 549 17.22 5.77 7.02
CA THR A 549 18.24 6.32 6.11
C THR A 549 17.57 7.07 4.94
N GLY A 550 16.53 6.50 4.33
CA GLY A 550 15.75 7.18 3.30
C GLY A 550 15.04 8.45 3.79
N GLY A 551 14.51 8.41 5.02
CA GLY A 551 13.94 9.59 5.68
C GLY A 551 14.98 10.69 5.87
N ILE A 552 16.17 10.37 6.38
CA ILE A 552 17.27 11.34 6.55
C ILE A 552 17.59 12.02 5.20
N LEU A 553 17.66 11.27 4.10
CA LEU A 553 17.87 11.84 2.76
C LEU A 553 16.81 12.89 2.40
N ARG A 554 15.53 12.63 2.70
CA ARG A 554 14.46 13.60 2.47
C ARG A 554 14.69 14.90 3.25
N VAL A 555 15.05 14.83 4.54
CA VAL A 555 15.37 16.03 5.33
C VAL A 555 16.58 16.77 4.78
N LEU A 556 17.59 16.07 4.25
CA LEU A 556 18.74 16.72 3.63
C LEU A 556 18.33 17.50 2.37
N VAL A 557 17.44 16.97 1.54
CA VAL A 557 16.88 17.68 0.38
C VAL A 557 16.07 18.90 0.83
N GLU A 558 15.17 18.71 1.81
CA GLU A 558 14.33 19.78 2.33
C GLU A 558 15.14 20.91 2.98
N ARG A 559 16.21 20.57 3.73
CA ARG A 559 17.10 21.55 4.37
C ARG A 559 17.90 22.36 3.33
N LYS A 560 18.33 21.72 2.24
CA LYS A 560 19.09 22.40 1.18
C LYS A 560 18.32 23.55 0.56
N PHE A 561 17.02 23.36 0.35
CA PHE A 561 16.13 24.35 -0.26
C PHE A 561 15.20 25.03 0.75
N LYS A 562 15.56 25.09 2.03
CA LYS A 562 14.72 25.69 3.08
C LYS A 562 14.31 27.15 2.79
N LYS A 563 15.12 27.89 2.03
CA LYS A 563 14.87 29.29 1.67
C LYS A 563 14.02 29.47 0.40
N ASP A 564 13.75 28.40 -0.35
CA ASP A 564 13.07 28.43 -1.65
C ASP A 564 11.98 27.34 -1.67
N GLU A 565 10.75 27.71 -1.33
CA GLU A 565 9.63 26.77 -1.19
C GLU A 565 9.27 26.07 -2.50
N GLU A 566 9.29 26.79 -3.63
CA GLU A 566 8.95 26.23 -4.94
C GLU A 566 9.97 25.15 -5.31
N ARG A 567 11.26 25.46 -5.15
CA ARG A 567 12.35 24.52 -5.46
C ARG A 567 12.44 23.36 -4.48
N LYS A 568 12.09 23.59 -3.22
CA LYS A 568 11.94 22.52 -2.22
C LYS A 568 10.85 21.54 -2.64
N SER A 569 9.67 22.04 -2.99
CA SER A 569 8.54 21.19 -3.42
C SER A 569 8.89 20.38 -4.66
N GLU A 570 9.46 21.02 -5.69
CA GLU A 570 9.90 20.37 -6.93
C GLU A 570 10.94 19.25 -6.66
N SER A 571 11.94 19.53 -5.81
CA SER A 571 12.99 18.56 -5.48
C SER A 571 12.46 17.37 -4.68
N VAL A 572 11.52 17.61 -3.76
CA VAL A 572 10.86 16.55 -2.98
C VAL A 572 9.99 15.69 -3.91
N GLU A 573 9.19 16.30 -4.77
CA GLU A 573 8.35 15.60 -5.75
C GLU A 573 9.23 14.73 -6.67
N LYS A 574 10.29 15.30 -7.25
CA LYS A 574 11.25 14.56 -8.08
C LYS A 574 11.89 13.40 -7.33
N GLY A 575 12.25 13.60 -6.07
CA GLY A 575 12.78 12.54 -5.21
C GLY A 575 11.76 11.43 -4.90
N VAL A 576 10.49 11.78 -4.66
CA VAL A 576 9.39 10.82 -4.46
C VAL A 576 9.15 9.99 -5.73
N LEU A 577 9.21 10.61 -6.90
CA LEU A 577 9.09 9.91 -8.19
C LEU A 577 10.24 8.93 -8.42
N LEU A 578 11.47 9.37 -8.16
CA LEU A 578 12.66 8.53 -8.27
C LEU A 578 12.57 7.34 -7.30
N ALA A 579 12.22 7.61 -6.04
CA ALA A 579 12.05 6.61 -4.99
C ALA A 579 10.94 5.60 -5.34
N SER A 580 9.83 6.05 -5.91
CA SER A 580 8.74 5.16 -6.34
C SER A 580 9.20 4.22 -7.45
N GLY A 581 9.96 4.74 -8.43
CA GLY A 581 10.60 3.92 -9.45
C GLY A 581 11.58 2.90 -8.84
N LEU A 582 12.41 3.33 -7.90
CA LEU A 582 13.39 2.50 -7.20
C LEU A 582 12.72 1.32 -6.48
N VAL A 583 11.61 1.57 -5.79
CA VAL A 583 10.84 0.53 -5.11
C VAL A 583 10.23 -0.45 -6.10
N ALA A 584 9.62 0.04 -7.19
CA ALA A 584 9.05 -0.82 -8.21
C ALA A 584 10.12 -1.70 -8.89
N GLY A 585 11.29 -1.13 -9.23
CA GLY A 585 12.40 -1.86 -9.84
C GLY A 585 12.97 -2.94 -8.93
N ASP A 586 13.25 -2.60 -7.67
CA ASP A 586 13.73 -3.55 -6.66
C ASP A 586 12.71 -4.68 -6.41
N ALA A 587 11.42 -4.35 -6.27
CA ALA A 587 10.39 -5.35 -6.05
C ALA A 587 10.23 -6.31 -7.25
N LEU A 588 10.25 -5.79 -8.48
CA LEU A 588 10.12 -6.60 -9.70
C LEU A 588 11.26 -7.60 -9.85
N ILE A 589 12.51 -7.13 -9.73
CA ILE A 589 13.66 -8.02 -9.82
C ILE A 589 13.71 -8.96 -8.61
N GLY A 590 13.30 -8.51 -7.42
CA GLY A 590 13.12 -9.37 -6.25
C GLY A 590 12.15 -10.52 -6.49
N ILE A 591 11.05 -10.28 -7.23
CA ILE A 591 10.12 -11.34 -7.65
C ILE A 591 10.78 -12.31 -8.62
N VAL A 592 11.49 -11.81 -9.64
CA VAL A 592 12.21 -12.65 -10.60
C VAL A 592 13.24 -13.54 -9.89
N ILE A 593 14.01 -13.00 -8.95
CA ILE A 593 14.97 -13.76 -8.14
C ILE A 593 14.24 -14.80 -7.29
N ALA A 594 13.11 -14.46 -6.68
CA ALA A 594 12.33 -15.41 -5.89
C ALA A 594 11.75 -16.56 -6.75
N VAL A 595 11.42 -16.32 -8.03
CA VAL A 595 11.07 -17.39 -8.97
C VAL A 595 12.25 -18.33 -9.20
N PHE A 596 13.45 -17.81 -9.49
CA PHE A 596 14.65 -18.64 -9.64
C PHE A 596 14.97 -19.43 -8.38
N ALA A 597 14.87 -18.80 -7.20
CA ALA A 597 15.06 -19.46 -5.91
C ALA A 597 14.04 -20.57 -5.68
N THR A 598 12.77 -20.36 -6.02
CA THR A 598 11.71 -21.38 -5.91
C THR A 598 11.96 -22.57 -6.84
N LEU A 599 12.57 -22.33 -8.00
CA LEU A 599 12.96 -23.37 -8.97
C LEU A 599 14.31 -24.02 -8.65
N ASN A 600 14.96 -23.66 -7.54
CA ASN A 600 16.33 -24.07 -7.18
C ASN A 600 17.38 -23.79 -8.26
N ILE A 601 17.16 -22.77 -9.09
CA ILE A 601 18.12 -22.32 -10.11
C ILE A 601 19.05 -21.30 -9.45
N ASN A 602 20.32 -21.64 -9.33
CA ASN A 602 21.32 -20.73 -8.78
C ASN A 602 21.85 -19.77 -9.86
N ILE A 603 21.47 -18.50 -9.74
CA ILE A 603 21.95 -17.39 -10.58
C ILE A 603 23.06 -16.57 -9.91
N ALA A 604 23.50 -16.98 -8.71
CA ALA A 604 24.56 -16.28 -8.00
C ALA A 604 25.88 -16.38 -8.77
N PHE A 605 26.60 -15.26 -8.84
CA PHE A 605 27.97 -15.25 -9.31
C PHE A 605 28.79 -15.92 -8.20
N ASP A 606 29.38 -17.08 -8.48
CA ASP A 606 29.87 -18.04 -7.48
C ASP A 606 30.60 -17.33 -6.32
N GLU A 607 30.13 -17.54 -5.08
CA GLU A 607 30.68 -16.95 -3.83
C GLU A 607 32.18 -17.26 -3.66
N LYS A 608 32.71 -18.21 -4.45
CA LYS A 608 34.12 -18.61 -4.50
C LYS A 608 35.07 -17.57 -5.10
N ILE A 609 34.61 -16.63 -5.93
CA ILE A 609 35.50 -15.68 -6.63
C ILE A 609 35.87 -14.48 -5.74
N MET A 610 34.92 -13.94 -4.95
CA MET A 610 35.16 -12.79 -4.06
C MET A 610 34.40 -12.88 -2.71
N PRO A 611 34.61 -13.94 -1.90
CA PRO A 611 33.85 -14.18 -0.66
C PRO A 611 34.03 -13.06 0.39
N THR A 612 35.19 -12.41 0.40
CA THR A 612 35.54 -11.34 1.33
C THR A 612 34.74 -10.07 1.08
N ILE A 613 34.37 -9.78 -0.17
CA ILE A 613 33.56 -8.61 -0.53
C ILE A 613 32.08 -8.93 -0.34
N ALA A 614 31.65 -10.12 -0.80
CA ALA A 614 30.25 -10.54 -0.74
C ALA A 614 29.71 -10.57 0.69
N ASN A 615 30.51 -10.98 1.68
CA ASN A 615 30.09 -11.09 3.08
C ASN A 615 30.46 -9.89 3.96
N SER A 616 31.05 -8.83 3.40
CA SER A 616 31.48 -7.68 4.20
C SER A 616 30.33 -6.73 4.50
N ASN A 617 29.95 -6.64 5.78
CA ASN A 617 28.97 -5.67 6.29
C ASN A 617 29.33 -4.22 5.91
N THR A 618 30.63 -3.90 5.84
CA THR A 618 31.12 -2.57 5.49
C THR A 618 30.88 -2.27 4.02
N VAL A 619 31.10 -3.24 3.12
CA VAL A 619 30.87 -3.07 1.68
C VAL A 619 29.39 -2.83 1.42
N SER A 620 28.51 -3.66 1.98
CA SER A 620 27.06 -3.51 1.86
C SER A 620 26.60 -2.13 2.32
N PHE A 621 27.10 -1.67 3.48
CA PHE A 621 26.75 -0.36 4.01
C PHE A 621 27.26 0.79 3.12
N VAL A 622 28.49 0.72 2.61
CA VAL A 622 29.05 1.74 1.71
C VAL A 622 28.26 1.83 0.41
N ILE A 623 27.93 0.69 -0.22
CA ILE A 623 27.13 0.64 -1.44
C ILE A 623 25.74 1.25 -1.21
N PHE A 624 25.13 0.97 -0.05
CA PHE A 624 23.85 1.55 0.34
C PHE A 624 23.91 3.08 0.51
N ILE A 625 24.96 3.60 1.13
CA ILE A 625 25.17 5.04 1.27
C ILE A 625 25.45 5.71 -0.10
N LEU A 626 26.17 5.04 -1.00
CA LEU A 626 26.37 5.53 -2.37
C LEU A 626 25.06 5.64 -3.15
N LEU A 627 24.17 4.66 -3.01
CA LEU A 627 22.82 4.74 -3.57
C LEU A 627 22.06 5.95 -2.99
N GLY A 628 22.15 6.18 -1.68
CA GLY A 628 21.56 7.35 -1.04
C GLY A 628 22.13 8.69 -1.53
N ALA A 629 23.44 8.77 -1.72
CA ALA A 629 24.10 9.95 -2.28
C ALA A 629 23.65 10.21 -3.72
N TRP A 630 23.43 9.16 -4.52
CA TRP A 630 22.88 9.28 -5.87
C TRP A 630 21.45 9.83 -5.85
N ILE A 631 20.57 9.31 -5.00
CA ILE A 631 19.20 9.85 -4.83
C ILE A 631 19.24 11.33 -4.45
N TYR A 632 20.03 11.69 -3.43
CA TYR A 632 20.18 13.06 -2.98
C TYR A 632 20.66 14.00 -4.10
N LYS A 633 21.69 13.58 -4.85
CA LYS A 633 22.23 14.36 -5.97
C LYS A 633 21.21 14.52 -7.09
N PHE A 634 20.47 13.46 -7.41
CA PHE A 634 19.44 13.48 -8.44
C PHE A 634 18.28 14.41 -8.05
N ALA A 635 17.75 14.26 -6.83
CA ALA A 635 16.67 15.11 -6.31
C ALA A 635 17.07 16.59 -6.26
N CYS A 636 18.34 16.89 -5.91
CA CYS A 636 18.83 18.27 -5.87
C CYS A 636 19.29 18.84 -7.22
N SER A 637 19.27 18.04 -8.30
CA SER A 637 19.82 18.48 -9.59
C SER A 637 18.91 19.51 -10.26
N LYS A 638 19.53 20.59 -10.75
CA LYS A 638 18.86 21.67 -11.51
C LYS A 638 18.86 21.27 -12.97
N LYS A 639 17.69 21.01 -13.56
CA LYS A 639 17.54 20.98 -15.02
C LYS A 639 16.33 21.82 -15.39
N GLU A 640 16.56 22.75 -16.30
CA GLU A 640 15.55 23.68 -16.80
C GLU A 640 14.47 22.88 -17.50
N VAL A 641 13.24 22.96 -16.99
CA VAL A 641 12.07 22.67 -17.81
C VAL A 641 11.97 23.79 -18.84
N VAL A 642 12.71 23.65 -19.94
CA VAL A 642 12.55 24.52 -21.11
C VAL A 642 11.17 24.20 -21.68
N CYS A 643 10.19 25.03 -21.34
CA CYS A 643 8.88 25.02 -21.96
C CYS A 643 9.08 25.39 -23.44
N ASN A 644 9.19 24.38 -24.29
CA ASN A 644 9.51 24.57 -25.70
C ASN A 644 8.24 25.07 -26.42
N LYS A 645 8.06 26.40 -26.43
CA LYS A 645 6.86 27.09 -26.90
C LYS A 645 6.61 27.05 -28.41
N ASN A 646 7.49 26.46 -29.21
CA ASN A 646 7.37 26.47 -30.67
C ASN A 646 7.64 25.09 -31.26
N LYS A 647 6.59 24.28 -31.44
CA LYS A 647 6.48 23.24 -32.49
C LYS A 647 5.06 22.64 -32.47
N GLY A 648 4.13 23.39 -33.05
CA GLY A 648 2.74 22.97 -33.23
C GLY A 648 1.96 23.88 -34.20
N ALA A 649 2.65 24.68 -35.00
CA ALA A 649 2.08 25.29 -36.19
C ALA A 649 2.74 24.60 -37.39
N ASN A 650 1.90 23.97 -38.22
CA ASN A 650 2.22 23.21 -39.43
C ASN A 650 2.70 21.76 -39.21
N VAL A 651 1.75 20.82 -39.13
CA VAL A 651 1.32 19.89 -40.20
C VAL A 651 0.38 18.86 -39.58
#